data_AF-A0A803XWB3-F1
#
_entry.id   AF-A0A803XWB3-F1
#
_cell.length_a   1.000
_cell.length_b   1.000
_cell.length_c   1.000
_cell.angle_alpha   90.00
_cell.angle_beta   90.00
_cell.angle_gamma   90.00
#
_symmetry.space_group_name_H-M   'P 1'
#
loop_
_entity.id
_entity.type
_entity.pdbx_description
1 polymer ?
#
loop_
_entity_poly.entity_id
_entity_poly.type
_entity_poly.pdbx_seq_one_letter_code
_entity_poly.pdbx_strand_id
1 'polypeptide(L)'
;MHLICIQDFLLLSLNAGLSQMSILRMQRILPLAGSLYKGSPLLMYLCAFSLPYQAGMIRTDEDEYFIEPLERGKQMEEEKGRIHMVYRRSHCKPFFKSPRLGGPTGALSLYSSVEQQLNETLRRRRHTGDDDYNIEVLLGVDDSVVRFHGKEHVQNYLLTLMNIVNEIYHDESLGVHINVALVRMIMLGYAKSISLIERGNPSRSLENVCRWAYQQQKSDPNHSEHHDHAIFLTRQDFGPAGMQGYAPVTGMCHPVRSCTLNHEDGFSSAFVVAHETGHVLGMEHDGQGNRCGDETAMGSVMAPLVQAAFHRYHWSRCSGQELKRYIHSYDCLLDDPFEHDWPKLPELPGINYSMDEQCRFDFGVGYKMCTAFRTFDPCKQLWCSHPDNPYFCKTKKGPPLDGTECAPGKWCYKGHCMWKNANQLKQDGNWGPWTKFGSCSRTCGTGVRFRTRQCNNPMPINGGEDCVGVNFEFQLCNTEECPKHFEDFRAQQCQQRNSHFEYQNSKHHWLPYEHPDSNKRCHLYCQSKETGDVAYMKQLAHDGTRCSYKDPYSICVRGECVKVGCDKEIGSNKAEDKCGVCGGDNSHCRTVKGTFTRTPKKLGYLKMFDIPPGARHVFIQEDEASPHFLAIKNQATGHYILNGKGEEARSRSFIDLGVEWEYNIEDDIETLHTDGPLHDAVVVLIIPRENDTRSSLTYKYIIHEDSVPTINSNNVLQEEIDTFEWALKSWSQCSKPCGGGFQYTKYGCRRKSDNKMVHRSFCEASKKPKPIRRMCNLQECTRPLWAADEWEYCTKTCGNSGYQIRTVRCIQPLHDGANRSVHFKYCSGDRPESRRPCNRIPCPAQWKSGPWSECSVTCGEGTETRQIICRAGDHCDGEKPESVRVCKLPPCNGKETNCLQQMRVTLPVSVQCISAWYGSRVIDLDFILE
;
A
#
# COMPACT_ATOMS: atom_id res chain seq x y z
N MET A 1 30.67 5.95 -53.21
CA MET A 1 29.56 5.00 -53.48
C MET A 1 29.31 4.23 -52.20
N HIS A 2 28.15 4.27 -51.54
CA HIS A 2 27.02 5.23 -51.54
C HIS A 2 26.57 5.37 -50.06
N LEU A 3 26.09 6.50 -49.50
CA LEU A 3 24.87 7.29 -49.84
C LEU A 3 23.63 6.37 -49.73
N ILE A 4 22.56 6.60 -48.98
CA ILE A 4 21.79 7.77 -48.48
C ILE A 4 20.98 7.24 -47.26
N CYS A 5 20.73 7.88 -46.09
CA CYS A 5 20.52 9.27 -45.63
C CYS A 5 19.07 9.79 -45.77
N ILE A 6 18.61 10.63 -44.81
CA ILE A 6 17.34 11.42 -44.82
C ILE A 6 16.03 10.60 -44.63
N GLN A 7 14.91 11.12 -44.07
CA GLN A 7 14.59 11.94 -42.87
C GLN A 7 13.05 12.16 -42.88
N ASP A 8 12.40 12.32 -41.71
CA ASP A 8 11.11 13.00 -41.40
C ASP A 8 9.84 12.74 -42.31
N PHE A 9 8.60 12.54 -41.84
CA PHE A 9 7.80 13.41 -40.97
C PHE A 9 6.35 12.84 -40.74
N LEU A 10 5.73 13.21 -39.60
CA LEU A 10 4.28 13.47 -39.34
C LEU A 10 3.15 12.40 -39.43
N LEU A 11 2.40 12.35 -38.30
CA LEU A 11 0.93 12.25 -38.13
C LEU A 11 0.14 10.91 -38.17
N LEU A 12 -0.71 10.79 -37.12
CA LEU A 12 -2.06 10.19 -37.02
C LEU A 12 -2.30 8.66 -37.04
N SER A 13 -2.34 8.13 -35.80
CA SER A 13 -3.54 7.53 -35.18
C SER A 13 -3.87 6.02 -35.27
N LEU A 14 -4.46 5.53 -34.16
CA LEU A 14 -5.35 4.36 -33.96
C LEU A 14 -4.82 2.90 -33.93
N ASN A 15 -4.95 2.32 -32.72
CA ASN A 15 -5.42 0.96 -32.37
C ASN A 15 -4.81 -0.32 -32.98
N ALA A 16 -3.80 -0.88 -32.30
CA ALA A 16 -3.60 -2.31 -31.99
C ALA A 16 -2.36 -2.45 -31.06
N GLY A 17 -2.13 -3.50 -30.27
CA GLY A 17 -2.96 -4.68 -29.99
C GLY A 17 -2.11 -5.95 -29.81
N LEU A 18 -1.97 -6.42 -28.56
CA LEU A 18 -1.48 -7.75 -28.15
C LEU A 18 0.02 -8.15 -28.35
N SER A 19 0.62 -8.57 -27.21
CA SER A 19 1.44 -9.80 -27.03
C SER A 19 2.89 -9.81 -27.59
N GLN A 20 3.82 -10.71 -27.20
CA GLN A 20 3.81 -11.90 -26.32
C GLN A 20 5.25 -12.06 -25.72
N MET A 21 5.53 -12.72 -24.59
CA MET A 21 5.77 -14.17 -24.43
C MET A 21 6.13 -14.48 -22.96
N SER A 22 5.52 -15.50 -22.31
CA SER A 22 6.02 -16.89 -22.14
C SER A 22 7.11 -17.02 -21.04
N ILE A 23 7.34 -18.14 -20.32
CA ILE A 23 7.21 -19.57 -20.65
C ILE A 23 6.70 -20.41 -19.44
N LEU A 24 5.90 -21.43 -19.80
CA LEU A 24 5.57 -22.68 -19.09
C LEU A 24 6.52 -23.21 -17.99
N ARG A 25 5.94 -23.88 -16.97
CA ARG A 25 6.13 -25.33 -16.70
C ARG A 25 5.34 -25.84 -15.49
N MET A 26 4.67 -27.00 -15.65
CA MET A 26 4.77 -28.10 -14.68
C MET A 26 4.25 -29.41 -15.29
N GLN A 27 5.04 -30.49 -15.14
CA GLN A 27 4.59 -31.88 -15.30
C GLN A 27 4.79 -32.61 -13.96
N ARG A 28 3.94 -33.59 -13.68
CA ARG A 28 3.99 -34.40 -12.46
C ARG A 28 4.91 -35.61 -12.64
N ILE A 29 5.52 -36.06 -11.55
CA ILE A 29 5.86 -37.47 -11.30
C ILE A 29 5.23 -37.87 -9.95
N LEU A 30 5.05 -39.18 -9.74
CA LEU A 30 4.15 -39.82 -8.76
C LEU A 30 4.83 -40.09 -7.37
N PRO A 31 4.06 -40.50 -6.33
CA PRO A 31 4.46 -40.44 -4.91
C PRO A 31 4.88 -41.80 -4.33
N LEU A 32 5.11 -41.88 -3.01
CA LEU A 32 4.51 -42.92 -2.15
C LEU A 32 4.59 -42.60 -0.63
N ALA A 33 3.98 -43.46 0.18
CA ALA A 33 3.57 -43.20 1.57
C ALA A 33 4.66 -43.36 2.65
N GLY A 34 4.38 -42.81 3.83
CA GLY A 34 5.05 -43.08 5.11
C GLY A 34 4.03 -42.99 6.26
N SER A 35 4.22 -43.72 7.37
CA SER A 35 3.18 -43.92 8.38
C SER A 35 3.73 -44.13 9.81
N LEU A 36 2.81 -44.11 10.78
CA LEU A 36 2.87 -44.63 12.17
C LEU A 36 3.49 -43.79 13.32
N TYR A 37 2.69 -43.80 14.40
CA TYR A 37 3.01 -43.98 15.83
C TYR A 37 3.26 -42.82 16.83
N LYS A 38 2.39 -42.85 17.88
CA LYS A 38 2.60 -42.59 19.33
C LYS A 38 2.97 -41.16 19.81
N GLY A 39 2.44 -40.67 20.93
CA GLY A 39 1.43 -41.26 21.84
C GLY A 39 1.13 -40.40 23.08
N SER A 40 0.06 -40.76 23.81
CA SER A 40 -0.39 -40.17 25.11
C SER A 40 0.26 -40.95 26.31
N PRO A 41 -0.03 -40.70 27.63
CA PRO A 41 -1.02 -39.80 28.27
C PRO A 41 -0.51 -39.08 29.57
N LEU A 42 -1.43 -38.79 30.51
CA LEU A 42 -1.32 -38.20 31.87
C LEU A 42 -1.26 -36.65 31.90
N LEU A 43 -2.31 -35.97 32.41
CA LEU A 43 -2.74 -35.77 33.81
C LEU A 43 -1.77 -34.90 34.64
N MET A 44 -2.16 -33.97 35.52
CA MET A 44 -3.41 -33.26 35.88
C MET A 44 -3.14 -32.77 37.31
N TYR A 45 -3.19 -31.46 37.58
CA TYR A 45 -3.22 -30.94 38.95
C TYR A 45 -4.14 -29.70 39.03
N LEU A 46 -4.89 -29.63 40.13
CA LEU A 46 -5.72 -28.49 40.57
C LEU A 46 -4.81 -27.49 41.34
N CYS A 47 -5.16 -26.22 41.57
CA CYS A 47 -6.46 -25.70 42.02
C CYS A 47 -6.76 -24.27 41.52
N ALA A 48 -7.95 -23.74 41.83
CA ALA A 48 -8.52 -22.57 41.17
C ALA A 48 -9.10 -21.49 42.12
N PHE A 49 -9.20 -20.26 41.61
CA PHE A 49 -10.07 -19.15 42.02
C PHE A 49 -10.32 -18.29 40.75
N SER A 50 -11.46 -17.62 40.50
CA SER A 50 -12.86 -17.80 40.95
C SER A 50 -13.74 -16.71 40.29
N LEU A 51 -14.88 -17.03 39.65
CA LEU A 51 -16.03 -16.12 39.43
C LEU A 51 -17.26 -16.91 38.89
N PRO A 52 -18.51 -16.62 39.32
CA PRO A 52 -19.71 -17.38 38.92
C PRO A 52 -20.78 -16.56 38.13
N TYR A 53 -21.98 -17.15 38.01
CA TYR A 53 -23.28 -16.63 37.49
C TYR A 53 -23.61 -16.83 36.00
N GLN A 54 -24.55 -17.72 35.71
CA GLN A 54 -25.87 -17.39 35.12
C GLN A 54 -26.85 -18.59 35.13
N ALA A 55 -28.12 -18.33 34.81
CA ALA A 55 -29.16 -19.34 34.64
C ALA A 55 -29.14 -19.92 33.20
N GLY A 56 -29.73 -21.10 32.98
CA GLY A 56 -29.63 -21.83 31.71
C GLY A 56 -30.98 -22.11 31.04
N MET A 57 -31.00 -22.01 29.71
CA MET A 57 -32.03 -22.58 28.85
C MET A 57 -31.55 -23.94 28.32
N ILE A 58 -32.44 -24.94 28.30
CA ILE A 58 -32.24 -26.16 27.51
C ILE A 58 -33.27 -26.15 26.38
N ARG A 59 -32.76 -26.18 25.15
CA ARG A 59 -33.55 -26.43 23.93
C ARG A 59 -33.42 -27.89 23.52
N THR A 60 -34.54 -28.46 23.11
CA THR A 60 -34.65 -29.68 22.31
C THR A 60 -35.42 -29.33 21.05
N ASP A 61 -35.34 -30.14 20.00
CA ASP A 61 -35.84 -29.81 18.66
C ASP A 61 -37.34 -29.44 18.59
N GLU A 62 -38.13 -29.79 19.62
CA GLU A 62 -39.56 -29.47 19.74
C GLU A 62 -39.94 -28.62 20.98
N ASP A 63 -38.99 -28.21 21.84
CA ASP A 63 -39.32 -27.59 23.15
C ASP A 63 -38.23 -26.72 23.80
N GLU A 64 -38.67 -25.78 24.65
CA GLU A 64 -37.84 -24.93 25.51
C GLU A 64 -38.14 -25.11 27.01
N TYR A 65 -37.09 -25.36 27.80
CA TYR A 65 -37.13 -25.44 29.26
C TYR A 65 -36.19 -24.39 29.88
N PHE A 66 -36.68 -23.67 30.88
CA PHE A 66 -35.89 -22.73 31.69
C PHE A 66 -35.53 -23.35 33.04
N ILE A 67 -34.31 -23.11 33.51
CA ILE A 67 -33.78 -23.61 34.79
C ILE A 67 -33.26 -22.44 35.62
N GLU A 68 -33.87 -22.17 36.78
CA GLU A 68 -33.37 -21.18 37.75
C GLU A 68 -33.38 -21.70 39.19
N PRO A 69 -32.47 -21.23 40.08
CA PRO A 69 -32.49 -21.60 41.50
C PRO A 69 -33.73 -21.04 42.21
N LEU A 70 -34.38 -21.86 43.04
CA LEU A 70 -35.70 -21.57 43.63
C LEU A 70 -35.71 -20.35 44.58
N GLU A 71 -34.58 -20.01 45.21
CA GLU A 71 -34.43 -18.84 46.07
C GLU A 71 -33.26 -17.95 45.61
N ARG A 72 -33.51 -16.65 45.40
CA ARG A 72 -32.48 -15.64 45.16
C ARG A 72 -32.21 -14.88 46.47
N GLY A 73 -30.93 -14.77 46.88
CA GLY A 73 -30.53 -13.84 47.96
C GLY A 73 -29.77 -14.42 49.16
N LYS A 74 -29.40 -15.72 49.18
CA LYS A 74 -28.53 -16.30 50.22
C LYS A 74 -27.23 -16.88 49.62
N GLN A 75 -26.10 -16.30 50.06
CA GLN A 75 -24.74 -16.58 49.55
C GLN A 75 -23.81 -17.30 50.55
N MET A 76 -24.31 -17.74 51.72
CA MET A 76 -23.46 -18.23 52.83
C MET A 76 -23.79 -19.64 53.36
N GLU A 77 -24.64 -20.41 52.69
CA GLU A 77 -24.88 -21.82 52.99
C GLU A 77 -24.75 -22.66 51.71
N GLU A 78 -23.60 -23.30 51.49
CA GLU A 78 -23.26 -23.92 50.19
C GLU A 78 -22.59 -25.32 50.30
N GLU A 79 -22.83 -26.06 51.40
CA GLU A 79 -22.41 -27.47 51.55
C GLU A 79 -23.53 -28.49 51.29
N LYS A 80 -24.76 -28.05 50.98
CA LYS A 80 -25.88 -28.92 50.57
C LYS A 80 -26.55 -28.30 49.34
N GLY A 81 -26.56 -29.03 48.23
CA GLY A 81 -26.78 -28.47 46.89
C GLY A 81 -28.12 -27.74 46.69
N ARG A 82 -28.08 -26.65 45.90
CA ARG A 82 -29.26 -25.82 45.60
C ARG A 82 -30.31 -26.57 44.77
N ILE A 83 -31.56 -26.48 45.20
CA ILE A 83 -32.73 -26.93 44.44
C ILE A 83 -33.02 -25.90 43.33
N HIS A 84 -33.19 -26.39 42.11
CA HIS A 84 -33.52 -25.57 40.94
C HIS A 84 -34.95 -25.92 40.45
N MET A 85 -35.67 -24.89 40.02
CA MET A 85 -37.00 -25.01 39.44
C MET A 85 -36.87 -25.08 37.91
N VAL A 86 -37.55 -26.06 37.31
CA VAL A 86 -37.55 -26.29 35.86
C VAL A 86 -38.98 -26.22 35.35
N TYR A 87 -39.25 -25.37 34.36
CA TYR A 87 -40.58 -25.27 33.76
C TYR A 87 -40.52 -25.06 32.24
N ARG A 88 -41.55 -25.59 31.56
CA ARG A 88 -41.72 -25.57 30.10
C ARG A 88 -42.49 -24.32 29.69
N ARG A 89 -42.05 -23.63 28.62
CA ARG A 89 -42.56 -22.31 28.21
C ARG A 89 -44.08 -22.25 27.96
N SER A 90 -44.74 -23.38 27.70
CA SER A 90 -46.15 -23.46 27.28
C SER A 90 -47.21 -23.45 28.39
N HIS A 91 -46.85 -23.51 29.68
CA HIS A 91 -47.84 -23.63 30.78
C HIS A 91 -47.52 -22.77 32.03
N CYS A 92 -47.98 -21.52 32.05
CA CYS A 92 -48.30 -20.83 33.32
C CYS A 92 -49.31 -19.68 33.13
N LYS A 93 -50.49 -19.76 33.80
CA LYS A 93 -51.40 -18.62 34.02
C LYS A 93 -51.45 -18.32 35.52
N PRO A 94 -51.09 -17.10 35.99
CA PRO A 94 -51.16 -16.77 37.41
C PRO A 94 -52.60 -16.56 37.89
N PHE A 95 -53.09 -17.50 38.70
CA PHE A 95 -54.07 -17.21 39.76
C PHE A 95 -53.30 -16.64 40.95
N PHE A 96 -53.80 -15.60 41.63
CA PHE A 96 -53.72 -15.52 43.11
C PHE A 96 -54.76 -14.56 43.69
N LYS A 97 -55.06 -14.72 44.98
CA LYS A 97 -56.08 -13.97 45.74
C LYS A 97 -55.43 -12.97 46.71
N SER A 98 -56.16 -11.90 47.04
CA SER A 98 -55.75 -10.89 48.02
C SER A 98 -55.87 -11.38 49.48
N PRO A 99 -55.05 -10.82 50.39
CA PRO A 99 -55.44 -10.46 51.76
C PRO A 99 -55.86 -8.97 51.85
N ARG A 100 -56.43 -8.54 52.98
CA ARG A 100 -57.08 -7.21 53.16
C ARG A 100 -56.49 -6.37 54.30
N LEU A 101 -56.41 -5.05 54.10
CA LEU A 101 -56.50 -3.94 55.06
C LEU A 101 -56.43 -2.64 54.23
N GLY A 102 -57.17 -1.54 54.39
CA GLY A 102 -58.37 -1.16 55.15
C GLY A 102 -58.91 0.17 54.55
N GLY A 103 -60.16 0.57 54.79
CA GLY A 103 -60.82 1.72 54.10
C GLY A 103 -60.40 3.12 54.61
N PRO A 104 -61.05 4.23 54.17
CA PRO A 104 -62.42 4.28 53.62
C PRO A 104 -62.65 5.07 52.30
N THR A 105 -63.90 4.99 51.85
CA THR A 105 -64.58 5.61 50.69
C THR A 105 -64.38 7.12 50.45
N GLY A 106 -64.35 7.54 49.19
CA GLY A 106 -64.69 8.93 48.81
C GLY A 106 -64.44 9.30 47.33
N ALA A 107 -65.50 9.25 46.50
CA ALA A 107 -65.60 9.77 45.12
C ALA A 107 -64.61 9.27 44.03
N LEU A 108 -65.15 8.82 42.89
CA LEU A 108 -64.71 9.15 41.51
C LEU A 108 -65.52 8.37 40.44
N SER A 109 -66.85 8.54 40.41
CA SER A 109 -67.74 7.92 39.40
C SER A 109 -67.68 8.57 38.01
N LEU A 110 -66.52 9.15 37.65
CA LEU A 110 -66.30 9.97 36.44
C LEU A 110 -65.03 9.60 35.65
N TYR A 111 -64.25 8.61 36.11
CA TYR A 111 -63.04 8.15 35.41
C TYR A 111 -63.27 6.90 34.54
N SER A 112 -64.30 6.10 34.83
CA SER A 112 -64.50 4.78 34.22
C SER A 112 -64.78 4.79 32.70
N SER A 113 -65.32 5.89 32.16
CA SER A 113 -65.52 6.06 30.72
C SER A 113 -64.20 6.31 29.97
N VAL A 114 -63.33 7.14 30.54
CA VAL A 114 -61.99 7.42 30.00
C VAL A 114 -61.11 6.17 30.11
N GLU A 115 -61.20 5.46 31.24
CA GLU A 115 -60.44 4.24 31.49
C GLU A 115 -60.85 3.08 30.55
N GLN A 116 -62.10 3.01 30.06
CA GLN A 116 -62.47 2.04 29.02
C GLN A 116 -61.84 2.37 27.66
N GLN A 117 -61.83 3.64 27.22
CA GLN A 117 -61.20 4.03 25.96
C GLN A 117 -59.67 3.87 25.99
N LEU A 118 -59.02 4.09 27.15
CA LEU A 118 -57.61 3.74 27.34
C LEU A 118 -57.40 2.22 27.34
N ASN A 119 -58.29 1.41 27.92
CA ASN A 119 -58.09 -0.04 27.96
C ASN A 119 -58.32 -0.74 26.61
N GLU A 120 -59.08 -0.16 25.68
CA GLU A 120 -59.17 -0.69 24.31
C GLU A 120 -57.94 -0.34 23.47
N THR A 121 -57.41 0.89 23.58
CA THR A 121 -56.14 1.26 22.92
C THR A 121 -54.94 0.52 23.51
N LEU A 122 -54.87 0.36 24.83
CA LEU A 122 -53.81 -0.44 25.50
C LEU A 122 -53.94 -1.96 25.25
N ARG A 123 -55.12 -2.47 24.84
CA ARG A 123 -55.28 -3.89 24.48
C ARG A 123 -54.75 -4.27 23.09
N ARG A 124 -54.48 -3.30 22.21
CA ARG A 124 -53.78 -3.56 20.93
C ARG A 124 -52.28 -3.81 21.11
N ARG A 125 -51.66 -3.28 22.18
CA ARG A 125 -50.21 -3.40 22.41
C ARG A 125 -49.80 -4.80 22.84
N ARG A 126 -49.44 -5.67 21.88
CA ARG A 126 -48.88 -7.01 22.12
C ARG A 126 -47.78 -7.42 21.12
N HIS A 127 -46.57 -6.96 21.42
CA HIS A 127 -45.28 -7.57 21.05
C HIS A 127 -44.79 -7.53 19.60
N THR A 128 -44.05 -6.47 19.31
CA THR A 128 -42.64 -6.61 18.88
C THR A 128 -41.70 -6.23 20.05
N GLY A 129 -40.41 -5.97 19.79
CA GLY A 129 -39.46 -5.40 20.76
C GLY A 129 -39.68 -3.90 21.01
N ASP A 130 -38.83 -3.29 21.86
CA ASP A 130 -38.94 -1.88 22.26
C ASP A 130 -38.46 -0.89 21.16
N ASP A 131 -38.02 -1.40 20.00
CA ASP A 131 -37.33 -0.66 18.91
C ASP A 131 -37.69 -1.16 17.47
N ASP A 132 -38.67 -2.05 17.30
CA ASP A 132 -39.05 -2.64 16.00
C ASP A 132 -40.23 -1.89 15.35
N TYR A 133 -40.15 -1.61 14.04
CA TYR A 133 -41.18 -0.89 13.28
C TYR A 133 -41.55 -1.61 11.97
N ASN A 134 -42.82 -1.51 11.56
CA ASN A 134 -43.34 -2.02 10.28
C ASN A 134 -43.78 -0.85 9.38
N ILE A 135 -43.75 -1.02 8.06
CA ILE A 135 -44.36 -0.11 7.07
C ILE A 135 -45.27 -0.93 6.15
N GLU A 136 -46.59 -0.72 6.22
CA GLU A 136 -47.55 -1.30 5.28
C GLU A 136 -47.50 -0.54 3.93
N VAL A 137 -47.15 -1.24 2.85
CA VAL A 137 -46.94 -0.66 1.50
C VAL A 137 -48.03 -1.01 0.49
N LEU A 138 -48.66 0.03 -0.08
CA LEU A 138 -49.38 -0.02 -1.35
C LEU A 138 -48.42 0.22 -2.52
N LEU A 139 -48.23 -0.77 -3.38
CA LEU A 139 -47.42 -0.67 -4.60
C LEU A 139 -48.30 -0.39 -5.83
N GLY A 140 -48.26 0.86 -6.32
CA GLY A 140 -48.88 1.28 -7.57
C GLY A 140 -47.93 1.17 -8.75
N VAL A 141 -48.37 0.57 -9.86
CA VAL A 141 -47.50 0.31 -11.02
C VAL A 141 -48.20 0.68 -12.31
N ASP A 142 -47.54 1.45 -13.16
CA ASP A 142 -48.13 1.96 -14.39
C ASP A 142 -48.04 0.99 -15.59
N ASP A 143 -48.84 1.28 -16.62
CA ASP A 143 -48.96 0.48 -17.84
C ASP A 143 -47.63 0.36 -18.63
N SER A 144 -46.66 1.27 -18.43
CA SER A 144 -45.36 1.21 -19.09
C SER A 144 -44.45 0.15 -18.48
N VAL A 145 -44.44 0.02 -17.14
CA VAL A 145 -43.75 -1.07 -16.42
C VAL A 145 -44.38 -2.42 -16.77
N VAL A 146 -45.72 -2.49 -16.76
CA VAL A 146 -46.48 -3.72 -17.09
C VAL A 146 -46.24 -4.19 -18.53
N ARG A 147 -46.14 -3.27 -19.50
CA ARG A 147 -45.77 -3.62 -20.89
C ARG A 147 -44.32 -4.07 -21.04
N PHE A 148 -43.39 -3.50 -20.27
CA PHE A 148 -41.96 -3.77 -20.38
C PHE A 148 -41.54 -5.11 -19.76
N HIS A 149 -42.12 -5.48 -18.62
CA HIS A 149 -41.88 -6.78 -17.97
C HIS A 149 -42.79 -7.89 -18.51
N GLY A 150 -43.99 -7.53 -18.97
CA GLY A 150 -45.01 -8.47 -19.41
C GLY A 150 -45.89 -8.95 -18.24
N LYS A 151 -47.18 -9.13 -18.50
CA LYS A 151 -48.20 -9.39 -17.45
C LYS A 151 -47.95 -10.64 -16.60
N GLU A 152 -47.26 -11.64 -17.16
CA GLU A 152 -46.98 -12.92 -16.48
C GLU A 152 -45.73 -12.87 -15.59
N HIS A 153 -44.81 -11.92 -15.82
CA HIS A 153 -43.54 -11.82 -15.09
C HIS A 153 -43.45 -10.59 -14.18
N VAL A 154 -44.23 -9.55 -14.45
CA VAL A 154 -44.21 -8.28 -13.71
C VAL A 154 -44.47 -8.47 -12.21
N GLN A 155 -45.38 -9.37 -11.80
CA GLN A 155 -45.65 -9.62 -10.38
C GLN A 155 -44.41 -10.16 -9.64
N ASN A 156 -43.70 -11.14 -10.21
CA ASN A 156 -42.48 -11.68 -9.61
C ASN A 156 -41.36 -10.63 -9.57
N TYR A 157 -41.23 -9.82 -10.63
CA TYR A 157 -40.27 -8.71 -10.66
C TYR A 157 -40.54 -7.70 -9.54
N LEU A 158 -41.80 -7.30 -9.35
CA LEU A 158 -42.20 -6.35 -8.31
C LEU A 158 -42.03 -6.90 -6.89
N LEU A 159 -42.37 -8.17 -6.65
CA LEU A 159 -42.11 -8.83 -5.37
C LEU A 159 -40.60 -8.90 -5.08
N THR A 160 -39.79 -9.22 -6.09
CA THR A 160 -38.31 -9.24 -5.97
C THR A 160 -37.76 -7.84 -5.68
N LEU A 161 -38.27 -6.81 -6.34
CA LEU A 161 -37.88 -5.42 -6.11
C LEU A 161 -38.22 -4.96 -4.68
N MET A 162 -39.42 -5.28 -4.19
CA MET A 162 -39.81 -4.97 -2.82
C MET A 162 -39.01 -5.75 -1.77
N ASN A 163 -38.64 -7.01 -2.03
CA ASN A 163 -37.73 -7.74 -1.14
C ASN A 163 -36.37 -7.04 -1.06
N ILE A 164 -35.82 -6.52 -2.17
CA ILE A 164 -34.57 -5.76 -2.15
C ILE A 164 -34.73 -4.47 -1.32
N VAL A 165 -35.85 -3.75 -1.44
CA VAL A 165 -36.14 -2.58 -0.60
C VAL A 165 -36.19 -2.96 0.89
N ASN A 166 -36.81 -4.10 1.22
CA ASN A 166 -36.85 -4.60 2.59
C ASN A 166 -35.46 -4.90 3.16
N GLU A 167 -34.58 -5.59 2.42
CA GLU A 167 -33.19 -5.86 2.83
C GLU A 167 -32.40 -4.56 3.05
N ILE A 168 -32.64 -3.51 2.26
CA ILE A 168 -31.98 -2.20 2.45
C ILE A 168 -32.41 -1.56 3.78
N TYR A 169 -33.65 -1.75 4.23
CA TYR A 169 -34.14 -1.24 5.52
C TYR A 169 -33.75 -2.11 6.74
N HIS A 170 -33.31 -3.35 6.53
CA HIS A 170 -32.76 -4.23 7.57
C HIS A 170 -31.25 -4.03 7.81
N ASP A 171 -30.57 -3.15 7.06
CA ASP A 171 -29.14 -2.89 7.23
C ASP A 171 -28.81 -2.20 8.57
N GLU A 172 -27.90 -2.80 9.34
CA GLU A 172 -27.51 -2.37 10.70
C GLU A 172 -27.10 -0.88 10.79
N SER A 173 -26.61 -0.29 9.70
CA SER A 173 -26.18 1.12 9.67
C SER A 173 -27.33 2.12 9.87
N LEU A 174 -28.58 1.72 9.63
CA LEU A 174 -29.76 2.55 9.93
C LEU A 174 -29.96 2.75 11.44
N GLY A 175 -29.56 1.74 12.24
CA GLY A 175 -29.66 1.75 13.70
C GLY A 175 -31.08 1.71 14.27
N VAL A 176 -32.09 1.39 13.45
CA VAL A 176 -33.49 1.10 13.80
C VAL A 176 -33.93 -0.08 12.92
N HIS A 177 -34.69 -1.03 13.45
CA HIS A 177 -35.20 -2.15 12.67
C HIS A 177 -36.52 -1.77 11.98
N ILE A 178 -36.52 -1.74 10.63
CA ILE A 178 -37.70 -1.40 9.83
C ILE A 178 -38.03 -2.52 8.84
N ASN A 179 -39.24 -3.08 8.98
CA ASN A 179 -39.78 -4.12 8.11
C ASN A 179 -40.77 -3.52 7.08
N VAL A 180 -40.57 -3.81 5.79
CA VAL A 180 -41.33 -3.22 4.68
C VAL A 180 -42.30 -4.25 4.10
N ALA A 181 -43.55 -4.24 4.57
CA ALA A 181 -44.56 -5.24 4.25
C ALA A 181 -45.43 -4.82 3.06
N LEU A 182 -45.37 -5.59 1.96
CA LEU A 182 -46.29 -5.38 0.84
C LEU A 182 -47.69 -5.92 1.18
N VAL A 183 -48.62 -5.01 1.50
CA VAL A 183 -50.04 -5.34 1.74
C VAL A 183 -50.84 -5.37 0.45
N ARG A 184 -50.49 -4.55 -0.56
CA ARG A 184 -51.31 -4.42 -1.77
C ARG A 184 -50.52 -4.04 -3.01
N MET A 185 -50.84 -4.65 -4.16
CA MET A 185 -50.26 -4.33 -5.46
C MET A 185 -51.36 -3.98 -6.47
N ILE A 186 -51.23 -2.84 -7.18
CA ILE A 186 -52.19 -2.38 -8.19
C ILE A 186 -51.49 -2.04 -9.50
N MET A 187 -51.76 -2.83 -10.54
CA MET A 187 -51.33 -2.59 -11.91
C MET A 187 -52.37 -1.73 -12.65
N LEU A 188 -51.98 -0.55 -13.11
CA LEU A 188 -52.84 0.40 -13.80
C LEU A 188 -52.83 0.21 -15.31
N GLY A 189 -53.99 0.39 -15.95
CA GLY A 189 -54.10 0.45 -17.40
C GLY A 189 -53.66 1.79 -18.00
N TYR A 190 -53.32 1.79 -19.28
CA TYR A 190 -52.85 2.93 -20.08
C TYR A 190 -53.54 4.27 -19.80
N ALA A 191 -54.88 4.30 -19.88
CA ALA A 191 -55.67 5.52 -19.74
C ALA A 191 -55.56 6.14 -18.33
N LYS A 192 -55.45 5.32 -17.28
CA LYS A 192 -55.25 5.80 -15.91
C LYS A 192 -53.80 6.24 -15.69
N SER A 193 -52.84 5.51 -16.25
CA SER A 193 -51.40 5.81 -16.15
C SER A 193 -51.07 7.21 -16.70
N ILE A 194 -51.58 7.56 -17.88
CA ILE A 194 -51.41 8.90 -18.47
C ILE A 194 -52.16 9.99 -17.69
N SER A 195 -53.22 9.66 -16.96
CA SER A 195 -53.93 10.63 -16.11
C SER A 195 -53.21 10.97 -14.79
N LEU A 196 -52.17 10.22 -14.43
CA LEU A 196 -51.38 10.45 -13.21
C LEU A 196 -50.05 11.15 -13.52
N ILE A 197 -49.32 10.66 -14.54
CA ILE A 197 -47.98 11.15 -14.88
C ILE A 197 -48.03 12.30 -15.89
N GLU A 198 -47.60 13.49 -15.46
CA GLU A 198 -47.51 14.70 -16.28
C GLU A 198 -46.06 14.98 -16.68
N ARG A 199 -45.75 14.81 -17.98
CA ARG A 199 -44.37 14.86 -18.48
C ARG A 199 -43.68 16.20 -18.19
N GLY A 200 -42.52 16.12 -17.54
CA GLY A 200 -41.72 17.28 -17.14
C GLY A 200 -42.27 18.05 -15.93
N ASN A 201 -43.32 17.55 -15.27
CA ASN A 201 -43.88 18.14 -14.05
C ASN A 201 -43.89 17.12 -12.90
N PRO A 202 -42.75 16.92 -12.20
CA PRO A 202 -42.63 15.88 -11.18
C PRO A 202 -43.52 16.16 -9.96
N SER A 203 -43.66 17.44 -9.58
CA SER A 203 -44.49 17.87 -8.45
C SER A 203 -45.97 17.54 -8.67
N ARG A 204 -46.53 17.89 -9.84
CA ARG A 204 -47.93 17.57 -10.15
C ARG A 204 -48.17 16.08 -10.40
N SER A 205 -47.18 15.37 -10.94
CA SER A 205 -47.23 13.91 -11.08
C SER A 205 -47.31 13.22 -9.71
N LEU A 206 -46.49 13.65 -8.74
CA LEU A 206 -46.55 13.16 -7.36
C LEU A 206 -47.89 13.53 -6.71
N GLU A 207 -48.37 14.77 -6.84
CA GLU A 207 -49.67 15.20 -6.29
C GLU A 207 -50.84 14.32 -6.79
N ASN A 208 -50.85 13.98 -8.09
CA ASN A 208 -51.82 13.07 -8.68
C ASN A 208 -51.71 11.65 -8.12
N VAL A 209 -50.48 11.14 -7.95
CA VAL A 209 -50.19 9.81 -7.38
C VAL A 209 -50.63 9.73 -5.91
N CYS A 210 -50.26 10.70 -5.06
CA CYS A 210 -50.67 10.77 -3.66
C CYS A 210 -52.20 10.84 -3.53
N ARG A 211 -52.86 11.65 -4.36
CA ARG A 211 -54.33 11.74 -4.42
C ARG A 211 -54.97 10.42 -4.87
N TRP A 212 -54.35 9.67 -5.77
CA TRP A 212 -54.82 8.35 -6.19
C TRP A 212 -54.62 7.28 -5.10
N ALA A 213 -53.49 7.28 -4.41
CA ALA A 213 -53.20 6.37 -3.29
C ALA A 213 -54.19 6.57 -2.14
N TYR A 214 -54.46 7.82 -1.76
CA TYR A 214 -55.51 8.16 -0.80
C TYR A 214 -56.91 7.62 -1.20
N GLN A 215 -57.22 7.59 -2.50
CA GLN A 215 -58.45 6.98 -3.01
C GLN A 215 -58.46 5.43 -2.99
N GLN A 216 -57.32 4.78 -2.74
CA GLN A 216 -57.23 3.32 -2.58
C GLN A 216 -57.26 2.87 -1.11
N GLN A 217 -57.10 3.82 -0.17
CA GLN A 217 -57.00 3.55 1.27
C GLN A 217 -58.28 2.94 1.83
N LYS A 218 -58.14 2.04 2.81
CA LYS A 218 -59.27 1.45 3.54
C LYS A 218 -59.65 2.33 4.72
N SER A 219 -60.96 2.49 4.92
CA SER A 219 -61.53 3.32 6.00
C SER A 219 -61.51 2.64 7.37
N ASP A 220 -61.14 1.36 7.43
CA ASP A 220 -60.92 0.59 8.65
C ASP A 220 -59.42 0.29 8.77
N PRO A 221 -58.71 0.81 9.79
CA PRO A 221 -57.30 0.49 10.03
C PRO A 221 -57.04 -0.99 10.32
N ASN A 222 -58.06 -1.79 10.66
CA ASN A 222 -57.92 -3.23 10.88
C ASN A 222 -58.16 -4.07 9.61
N HIS A 223 -58.23 -3.44 8.45
CA HIS A 223 -58.33 -4.16 7.18
C HIS A 223 -56.93 -4.47 6.65
N SER A 224 -56.68 -5.73 6.28
CA SER A 224 -55.44 -6.18 5.62
C SER A 224 -55.05 -5.51 4.29
N GLU A 225 -55.84 -4.57 3.77
CA GLU A 225 -55.48 -3.74 2.59
C GLU A 225 -55.35 -2.25 2.97
N HIS A 226 -55.34 -1.93 4.26
CA HIS A 226 -54.84 -0.66 4.79
C HIS A 226 -53.35 -0.50 4.41
N HIS A 227 -52.81 0.72 4.41
CA HIS A 227 -51.41 0.97 4.14
C HIS A 227 -50.91 2.27 4.77
N ASP A 228 -49.70 2.29 5.28
CA ASP A 228 -49.04 3.49 5.81
C ASP A 228 -48.40 4.31 4.70
N HIS A 229 -47.95 3.63 3.64
CA HIS A 229 -47.12 4.21 2.59
C HIS A 229 -47.49 3.73 1.18
N ALA A 230 -47.40 4.62 0.20
CA ALA A 230 -47.72 4.32 -1.20
C ALA A 230 -46.53 4.55 -2.14
N ILE A 231 -46.00 3.47 -2.73
CA ILE A 231 -44.87 3.49 -3.65
C ILE A 231 -45.40 3.40 -5.08
N PHE A 232 -45.07 4.36 -5.94
CA PHE A 232 -45.48 4.36 -7.34
C PHE A 232 -44.31 4.14 -8.29
N LEU A 233 -44.45 3.23 -9.25
CA LEU A 233 -43.44 2.87 -10.26
C LEU A 233 -43.93 3.19 -11.68
N THR A 234 -43.08 3.88 -12.45
CA THR A 234 -43.32 4.19 -13.88
C THR A 234 -42.02 4.15 -14.68
N ARG A 235 -42.07 3.79 -15.97
CA ARG A 235 -40.96 3.98 -16.93
C ARG A 235 -41.12 5.27 -17.77
N GLN A 236 -42.05 6.16 -17.40
CA GLN A 236 -42.29 7.43 -18.09
C GLN A 236 -41.45 8.58 -17.51
N ASP A 237 -41.08 9.53 -18.37
CA ASP A 237 -40.34 10.73 -17.98
C ASP A 237 -41.24 11.75 -17.26
N PHE A 238 -41.22 11.77 -15.93
CA PHE A 238 -41.95 12.74 -15.11
C PHE A 238 -41.12 13.97 -14.71
N GLY A 239 -39.79 13.86 -14.67
CA GLY A 239 -38.86 14.91 -14.24
C GLY A 239 -37.85 15.36 -15.31
N PRO A 240 -36.93 16.27 -14.98
CA PRO A 240 -35.78 16.60 -15.82
C PRO A 240 -34.79 15.42 -15.91
N ALA A 241 -34.03 15.34 -17.02
CA ALA A 241 -33.12 14.24 -17.28
C ALA A 241 -32.11 14.02 -16.15
N GLY A 242 -32.15 12.83 -15.54
CA GLY A 242 -31.33 12.44 -14.39
C GLY A 242 -32.10 12.32 -13.05
N MET A 243 -33.30 12.91 -12.96
CA MET A 243 -34.23 12.66 -11.83
C MET A 243 -34.80 11.25 -11.95
N GLN A 244 -34.56 10.41 -10.94
CA GLN A 244 -35.08 9.04 -10.87
C GLN A 244 -36.22 8.85 -9.86
N GLY A 245 -36.36 9.76 -8.89
CA GLY A 245 -37.43 9.71 -7.90
C GLY A 245 -37.90 11.12 -7.54
N TYR A 246 -39.04 11.19 -6.85
CA TYR A 246 -39.56 12.41 -6.24
C TYR A 246 -40.53 12.08 -5.08
N ALA A 247 -40.25 12.66 -3.90
CA ALA A 247 -41.01 12.45 -2.67
C ALA A 247 -41.14 13.75 -1.83
N PRO A 248 -42.12 13.82 -0.92
CA PRO A 248 -42.18 14.88 0.08
C PRO A 248 -41.26 14.55 1.27
N VAL A 249 -40.36 15.47 1.62
CA VAL A 249 -39.58 15.35 2.88
C VAL A 249 -40.54 15.48 4.06
N THR A 250 -40.53 14.47 4.94
CA THR A 250 -41.58 14.13 5.94
C THR A 250 -42.96 13.86 5.32
N GLY A 251 -43.60 12.79 5.78
CA GLY A 251 -44.95 12.44 5.32
C GLY A 251 -45.47 11.07 5.74
N MET A 252 -44.68 10.24 6.44
CA MET A 252 -45.12 8.92 6.87
C MET A 252 -46.37 9.00 7.75
N CYS A 253 -47.23 7.98 7.69
CA CYS A 253 -48.61 7.96 8.22
C CYS A 253 -49.58 9.03 7.66
N HIS A 254 -49.14 10.03 6.89
CA HIS A 254 -50.00 11.15 6.49
C HIS A 254 -50.80 10.84 5.21
N PRO A 255 -52.15 10.90 5.24
CA PRO A 255 -53.02 10.29 4.23
C PRO A 255 -52.87 10.83 2.80
N VAL A 256 -52.29 12.03 2.62
CA VAL A 256 -52.00 12.62 1.30
C VAL A 256 -50.53 13.05 1.14
N ARG A 257 -49.62 12.56 2.00
CA ARG A 257 -48.16 12.79 1.87
C ARG A 257 -47.31 11.53 2.04
N SER A 258 -47.86 10.40 2.49
CA SER A 258 -47.10 9.15 2.57
C SER A 258 -47.05 8.45 1.21
N CYS A 259 -46.29 9.05 0.28
CA CYS A 259 -46.29 8.67 -1.13
C CYS A 259 -44.95 8.99 -1.81
N THR A 260 -44.47 8.08 -2.67
CA THR A 260 -43.27 8.28 -3.49
C THR A 260 -43.54 8.00 -4.97
N LEU A 261 -42.91 8.78 -5.86
CA LEU A 261 -42.96 8.58 -7.31
C LEU A 261 -41.56 8.19 -7.81
N ASN A 262 -41.42 6.97 -8.34
CA ASN A 262 -40.14 6.36 -8.67
C ASN A 262 -40.09 5.92 -10.14
N HIS A 263 -38.94 6.13 -10.77
CA HIS A 263 -38.65 5.66 -12.13
C HIS A 263 -38.10 4.23 -12.07
N GLU A 264 -38.79 3.29 -12.73
CA GLU A 264 -38.36 1.90 -12.82
C GLU A 264 -37.33 1.76 -13.95
N ASP A 265 -36.09 1.43 -13.60
CA ASP A 265 -35.00 1.27 -14.56
C ASP A 265 -34.03 0.14 -14.17
N GLY A 266 -34.59 -1.06 -13.98
CA GLY A 266 -33.88 -2.25 -13.50
C GLY A 266 -33.95 -2.38 -11.97
N PHE A 267 -33.36 -3.46 -11.43
CA PHE A 267 -33.40 -3.73 -9.98
C PHE A 267 -32.68 -2.65 -9.15
N SER A 268 -31.77 -1.88 -9.74
CA SER A 268 -31.16 -0.72 -9.07
C SER A 268 -32.16 0.37 -8.68
N SER A 269 -33.38 0.38 -9.23
CA SER A 269 -34.45 1.28 -8.79
C SER A 269 -34.90 1.02 -7.34
N ALA A 270 -34.60 -0.15 -6.74
CA ALA A 270 -34.84 -0.37 -5.31
C ALA A 270 -34.07 0.62 -4.40
N PHE A 271 -32.85 1.04 -4.80
CA PHE A 271 -32.12 2.07 -4.06
C PHE A 271 -32.77 3.46 -4.19
N VAL A 272 -33.47 3.73 -5.30
CA VAL A 272 -34.27 4.96 -5.48
C VAL A 272 -35.51 4.88 -4.60
N VAL A 273 -36.24 3.76 -4.63
CA VAL A 273 -37.43 3.54 -3.78
C VAL A 273 -37.09 3.68 -2.29
N ALA A 274 -35.96 3.13 -1.84
CA ALA A 274 -35.49 3.30 -0.45
C ALA A 274 -35.11 4.77 -0.14
N HIS A 275 -34.43 5.46 -1.06
CA HIS A 275 -34.06 6.87 -0.92
C HIS A 275 -35.30 7.79 -0.79
N GLU A 276 -36.26 7.66 -1.71
CA GLU A 276 -37.50 8.44 -1.70
C GLU A 276 -38.37 8.11 -0.47
N THR A 277 -38.39 6.85 -0.01
CA THR A 277 -39.08 6.46 1.23
C THR A 277 -38.37 7.02 2.47
N GLY A 278 -37.03 7.12 2.44
CA GLY A 278 -36.22 7.81 3.45
C GLY A 278 -36.58 9.28 3.61
N HIS A 279 -36.83 9.99 2.51
CA HIS A 279 -37.37 11.36 2.58
C HIS A 279 -38.73 11.42 3.29
N VAL A 280 -39.64 10.48 3.02
CA VAL A 280 -40.96 10.44 3.67
C VAL A 280 -40.89 10.12 5.17
N LEU A 281 -39.87 9.37 5.59
CA LEU A 281 -39.49 9.16 7.00
C LEU A 281 -38.76 10.37 7.64
N GLY A 282 -38.46 11.42 6.87
CA GLY A 282 -37.87 12.67 7.36
C GLY A 282 -36.34 12.76 7.27
N MET A 283 -35.69 11.92 6.48
CA MET A 283 -34.24 12.01 6.21
C MET A 283 -33.96 13.08 5.14
N GLU A 284 -32.87 13.84 5.31
CA GLU A 284 -32.37 14.78 4.31
C GLU A 284 -31.20 14.18 3.49
N HIS A 285 -30.76 14.93 2.48
CA HIS A 285 -29.67 14.55 1.58
C HIS A 285 -28.29 14.61 2.26
N ASP A 286 -27.49 13.56 2.11
CA ASP A 286 -26.13 13.53 2.63
C ASP A 286 -25.21 14.59 1.99
N GLY A 287 -24.56 15.39 2.84
CA GLY A 287 -23.69 16.49 2.42
C GLY A 287 -24.42 17.75 1.94
N GLN A 288 -25.76 17.76 1.91
CA GLN A 288 -26.55 18.98 1.64
C GLN A 288 -27.12 19.52 2.96
N GLY A 289 -26.37 20.41 3.61
CA GLY A 289 -26.73 21.00 4.91
C GLY A 289 -26.27 20.19 6.12
N ASN A 290 -26.23 18.85 6.01
CA ASN A 290 -25.64 17.97 7.02
C ASN A 290 -24.14 17.68 6.78
N ARG A 291 -23.49 16.93 7.67
CA ARG A 291 -22.03 16.69 7.66
C ARG A 291 -21.59 15.44 6.88
N CYS A 292 -22.51 14.56 6.47
CA CYS A 292 -22.19 13.22 5.95
C CYS A 292 -21.79 13.21 4.46
N GLY A 293 -21.19 14.29 3.96
CA GLY A 293 -20.84 14.46 2.55
C GLY A 293 -19.75 13.51 2.05
N ASP A 294 -18.89 13.00 2.94
CA ASP A 294 -17.88 11.98 2.67
C ASP A 294 -18.46 10.56 2.58
N GLU A 295 -19.49 10.25 3.39
CA GLU A 295 -20.24 8.98 3.34
C GLU A 295 -20.98 8.80 1.99
N THR A 296 -21.30 9.89 1.27
CA THR A 296 -21.87 9.83 -0.10
C THR A 296 -20.98 9.05 -1.08
N ALA A 297 -19.67 9.29 -1.06
CA ALA A 297 -18.67 8.62 -1.90
C ALA A 297 -18.37 7.19 -1.43
N MET A 298 -18.91 6.79 -0.27
CA MET A 298 -18.83 5.43 0.25
C MET A 298 -20.06 4.58 -0.12
N GLY A 299 -21.05 5.15 -0.82
CA GLY A 299 -22.26 4.44 -1.24
C GLY A 299 -23.43 4.60 -0.27
N SER A 300 -23.61 5.76 0.37
CA SER A 300 -24.79 6.01 1.18
C SER A 300 -26.07 5.98 0.32
N VAL A 301 -27.17 5.47 0.88
CA VAL A 301 -28.51 5.48 0.28
C VAL A 301 -28.99 6.92 0.07
N MET A 302 -28.87 7.81 1.07
CA MET A 302 -29.35 9.21 1.00
C MET A 302 -28.39 10.18 0.27
N ALA A 303 -27.46 9.67 -0.54
CA ALA A 303 -26.59 10.48 -1.37
C ALA A 303 -27.40 11.20 -2.50
N PRO A 304 -27.22 12.52 -2.74
CA PRO A 304 -27.98 13.30 -3.74
C PRO A 304 -27.90 12.83 -5.20
N LEU A 305 -26.96 11.94 -5.48
CA LEU A 305 -26.86 11.16 -6.70
C LEU A 305 -26.62 9.72 -6.24
N VAL A 306 -27.66 8.87 -6.20
CA VAL A 306 -27.61 7.52 -5.61
C VAL A 306 -26.31 6.79 -5.96
N GLN A 307 -25.42 6.61 -4.98
CA GLN A 307 -24.11 5.94 -5.14
C GLN A 307 -24.10 4.50 -4.62
N ALA A 308 -25.12 4.11 -3.86
CA ALA A 308 -25.37 2.74 -3.42
C ALA A 308 -25.43 1.75 -4.60
N ALA A 309 -24.97 0.52 -4.33
CA ALA A 309 -24.97 -0.60 -5.27
C ALA A 309 -25.04 -1.93 -4.49
N PHE A 310 -25.49 -3.02 -5.11
CA PHE A 310 -25.70 -4.33 -4.46
C PHE A 310 -24.49 -4.94 -3.74
N HIS A 311 -23.25 -4.48 -4.01
CA HIS A 311 -22.03 -4.92 -3.34
C HIS A 311 -21.50 -3.91 -2.29
N ARG A 312 -22.14 -2.74 -2.18
CA ARG A 312 -21.73 -1.60 -1.35
C ARG A 312 -22.88 -0.60 -1.22
N TYR A 313 -23.64 -0.72 -0.13
CA TYR A 313 -24.60 0.29 0.33
C TYR A 313 -24.52 0.40 1.86
N HIS A 314 -25.05 1.50 2.40
CA HIS A 314 -25.28 1.73 3.83
C HIS A 314 -26.17 2.96 3.99
N TRP A 315 -26.75 3.17 5.17
CA TRP A 315 -27.34 4.44 5.58
C TRP A 315 -26.28 5.30 6.26
N SER A 316 -26.37 6.62 6.11
CA SER A 316 -25.40 7.52 6.73
C SER A 316 -25.70 7.73 8.21
N ARG A 317 -24.69 8.21 8.95
CA ARG A 317 -24.85 8.64 10.34
C ARG A 317 -25.84 9.80 10.48
N CYS A 318 -26.08 10.57 9.41
CA CYS A 318 -27.04 11.65 9.36
C CYS A 318 -28.46 11.08 9.17
N SER A 319 -28.65 10.16 8.22
CA SER A 319 -29.93 9.48 7.97
C SER A 319 -30.48 8.79 9.23
N GLY A 320 -29.65 8.01 9.93
CA GLY A 320 -30.04 7.34 11.18
C GLY A 320 -30.34 8.32 12.34
N GLN A 321 -29.65 9.47 12.38
CA GLN A 321 -29.93 10.52 13.37
C GLN A 321 -31.20 11.31 13.07
N GLU A 322 -31.54 11.50 11.80
CA GLU A 322 -32.75 12.19 11.36
C GLU A 322 -33.98 11.30 11.53
N LEU A 323 -33.88 10.01 11.16
CA LEU A 323 -34.91 9.00 11.44
C LEU A 323 -35.26 8.97 12.93
N LYS A 324 -34.26 8.90 13.83
CA LYS A 324 -34.49 8.85 15.29
C LYS A 324 -35.13 10.10 15.89
N ARG A 325 -35.25 11.22 15.14
CA ARG A 325 -36.05 12.39 15.57
C ARG A 325 -37.54 12.23 15.28
N TYR A 326 -37.90 11.47 14.25
CA TYR A 326 -39.26 11.40 13.72
C TYR A 326 -39.93 10.02 13.90
N ILE A 327 -39.17 8.93 14.01
CA ILE A 327 -39.72 7.56 14.07
C ILE A 327 -40.72 7.37 15.23
N HIS A 328 -40.41 7.89 16.42
CA HIS A 328 -41.31 7.87 17.59
C HIS A 328 -42.55 8.77 17.46
N SER A 329 -42.75 9.47 16.34
CA SER A 329 -43.96 10.24 16.03
C SER A 329 -44.87 9.58 14.98
N TYR A 330 -44.47 8.42 14.46
CA TYR A 330 -45.20 7.66 13.45
C TYR A 330 -45.93 6.47 14.09
N ASP A 331 -47.02 6.77 14.82
CA ASP A 331 -47.84 5.78 15.54
C ASP A 331 -48.39 4.63 14.65
N CYS A 332 -48.47 4.81 13.32
CA CYS A 332 -48.93 3.79 12.38
C CYS A 332 -47.90 2.68 12.09
N LEU A 333 -46.64 2.86 12.50
CA LEU A 333 -45.57 1.91 12.22
C LEU A 333 -45.37 0.89 13.36
N LEU A 334 -46.33 0.83 14.30
CA LEU A 334 -46.23 0.13 15.58
C LEU A 334 -47.15 -1.11 15.69
N ASP A 335 -47.98 -1.37 14.69
CA ASP A 335 -48.76 -2.59 14.57
C ASP A 335 -48.15 -3.60 13.58
N ASP A 336 -48.50 -4.87 13.76
CA ASP A 336 -47.97 -5.98 12.97
C ASP A 336 -48.76 -6.15 11.66
N PRO A 337 -48.09 -6.20 10.50
CA PRO A 337 -48.76 -6.34 9.21
C PRO A 337 -49.46 -7.70 9.12
N PHE A 338 -50.65 -7.70 8.53
CA PHE A 338 -51.44 -8.92 8.36
C PHE A 338 -50.70 -9.97 7.51
N GLU A 339 -50.80 -11.26 7.88
CA GLU A 339 -50.26 -12.35 7.07
C GLU A 339 -50.96 -12.39 5.69
N HIS A 340 -50.17 -12.41 4.62
CA HIS A 340 -50.64 -12.42 3.23
C HIS A 340 -50.11 -13.64 2.47
N ASP A 341 -51.00 -14.32 1.72
CA ASP A 341 -50.68 -15.46 0.85
C ASP A 341 -49.95 -15.03 -0.46
N TRP A 342 -48.88 -14.25 -0.34
CA TRP A 342 -48.00 -13.96 -1.47
C TRP A 342 -47.21 -15.22 -1.88
N PRO A 343 -46.96 -15.44 -3.19
CA PRO A 343 -46.19 -16.59 -3.64
C PRO A 343 -44.76 -16.49 -3.10
N LYS A 344 -44.32 -17.50 -2.35
CA LYS A 344 -42.99 -17.53 -1.73
C LYS A 344 -41.90 -17.38 -2.80
N LEU A 345 -41.13 -16.29 -2.69
CA LEU A 345 -39.95 -16.06 -3.53
C LEU A 345 -38.88 -17.14 -3.29
N PRO A 346 -38.02 -17.41 -4.26
CA PRO A 346 -36.85 -18.26 -4.04
C PRO A 346 -35.89 -17.59 -3.03
N GLU A 347 -35.22 -18.42 -2.23
CA GLU A 347 -34.17 -18.07 -1.25
C GLU A 347 -33.10 -17.10 -1.81
N LEU A 348 -32.84 -17.14 -3.12
CA LEU A 348 -31.97 -16.20 -3.81
C LEU A 348 -32.72 -15.62 -5.03
N PRO A 349 -32.87 -14.28 -5.15
CA PRO A 349 -33.79 -13.68 -6.13
C PRO A 349 -33.40 -13.93 -7.58
N GLY A 350 -32.09 -13.97 -7.89
CA GLY A 350 -31.55 -14.18 -9.23
C GLY A 350 -31.87 -15.54 -9.85
N ILE A 351 -32.39 -16.51 -9.08
CA ILE A 351 -32.74 -17.85 -9.61
C ILE A 351 -33.81 -17.73 -10.73
N ASN A 352 -34.65 -16.71 -10.65
CA ASN A 352 -35.69 -16.41 -11.64
C ASN A 352 -35.25 -15.45 -12.77
N TYR A 353 -33.99 -14.97 -12.78
CA TYR A 353 -33.54 -13.89 -13.68
C TYR A 353 -32.14 -14.15 -14.22
N SER A 354 -32.03 -14.50 -15.50
CA SER A 354 -30.73 -14.69 -16.17
C SER A 354 -29.93 -13.38 -16.32
N MET A 355 -28.63 -13.50 -16.59
CA MET A 355 -27.75 -12.38 -16.95
C MET A 355 -28.30 -11.54 -18.12
N ASP A 356 -28.91 -12.21 -19.12
CA ASP A 356 -29.51 -11.56 -20.28
C ASP A 356 -30.76 -10.76 -19.92
N GLU A 357 -31.60 -11.28 -19.02
CA GLU A 357 -32.80 -10.57 -18.56
C GLU A 357 -32.46 -9.37 -17.69
N GLN A 358 -31.46 -9.48 -16.82
CA GLN A 358 -30.96 -8.35 -16.05
C GLN A 358 -30.34 -7.28 -16.98
N CYS A 359 -29.59 -7.68 -18.00
CA CYS A 359 -29.14 -6.75 -19.05
C CYS A 359 -30.29 -6.10 -19.83
N ARG A 360 -31.39 -6.83 -20.07
CA ARG A 360 -32.61 -6.28 -20.69
C ARG A 360 -33.30 -5.27 -19.79
N PHE A 361 -33.40 -5.52 -18.48
CA PHE A 361 -33.98 -4.58 -17.52
C PHE A 361 -33.14 -3.31 -17.39
N ASP A 362 -31.81 -3.45 -17.38
CA ASP A 362 -30.86 -2.37 -17.20
C ASP A 362 -30.70 -1.46 -18.43
N PHE A 363 -30.74 -2.00 -19.65
CA PHE A 363 -30.43 -1.23 -20.87
C PHE A 363 -31.55 -1.23 -21.92
N GLY A 364 -32.67 -1.90 -21.64
CA GLY A 364 -33.83 -1.99 -22.51
C GLY A 364 -33.79 -3.20 -23.44
N VAL A 365 -34.84 -3.31 -24.27
CA VAL A 365 -35.06 -4.42 -25.20
C VAL A 365 -33.85 -4.61 -26.12
N GLY A 366 -33.41 -5.86 -26.26
CA GLY A 366 -32.32 -6.26 -27.15
C GLY A 366 -30.96 -6.43 -26.45
N TYR A 367 -30.68 -5.75 -25.34
CA TYR A 367 -29.42 -5.92 -24.62
C TYR A 367 -29.30 -7.31 -23.96
N LYS A 368 -28.08 -7.84 -23.98
CA LYS A 368 -27.69 -9.18 -23.50
C LYS A 368 -26.30 -9.11 -22.84
N MET A 369 -25.89 -10.18 -22.17
CA MET A 369 -24.56 -10.26 -21.54
C MET A 369 -23.43 -10.03 -22.57
N CYS A 370 -22.48 -9.17 -22.20
CA CYS A 370 -21.31 -8.84 -23.00
C CYS A 370 -20.42 -10.06 -23.24
N THR A 371 -20.09 -10.34 -24.51
CA THR A 371 -19.15 -11.41 -24.90
C THR A 371 -17.86 -10.91 -25.55
N ALA A 372 -17.71 -9.58 -25.72
CA ALA A 372 -16.54 -8.95 -26.36
C ALA A 372 -15.21 -9.22 -25.64
N PHE A 373 -15.24 -9.43 -24.33
CA PHE A 373 -14.08 -9.79 -23.52
C PHE A 373 -14.46 -10.84 -22.47
N ARG A 374 -13.51 -11.69 -22.08
CA ARG A 374 -13.73 -12.67 -21.01
C ARG A 374 -13.62 -12.02 -19.64
N THR A 375 -14.75 -11.77 -19.00
CA THR A 375 -14.81 -11.54 -17.56
C THR A 375 -14.36 -12.79 -16.82
N PHE A 376 -13.40 -12.66 -15.88
CA PHE A 376 -12.92 -13.80 -15.07
C PHE A 376 -13.92 -14.21 -13.97
N ASP A 377 -14.81 -13.30 -13.58
CA ASP A 377 -15.89 -13.53 -12.62
C ASP A 377 -17.05 -12.58 -13.02
N PRO A 378 -18.09 -13.06 -13.73
CA PRO A 378 -19.17 -12.20 -14.22
C PRO A 378 -20.06 -11.69 -13.08
N CYS A 379 -20.04 -12.35 -11.92
CA CYS A 379 -20.82 -11.96 -10.76
C CYS A 379 -20.33 -10.68 -10.08
N LYS A 380 -19.16 -10.15 -10.44
CA LYS A 380 -18.64 -8.90 -9.84
C LYS A 380 -19.27 -7.64 -10.42
N GLN A 381 -19.67 -7.69 -11.69
CA GLN A 381 -20.13 -6.52 -12.44
C GLN A 381 -20.88 -7.00 -13.69
N LEU A 382 -22.16 -6.64 -13.83
CA LEU A 382 -22.95 -7.05 -15.00
C LEU A 382 -22.58 -6.19 -16.22
N TRP A 383 -21.95 -6.80 -17.22
CA TRP A 383 -21.61 -6.14 -18.49
C TRP A 383 -22.58 -6.55 -19.59
N CYS A 384 -23.09 -5.59 -20.35
CA CYS A 384 -24.16 -5.77 -21.32
C CYS A 384 -23.83 -5.14 -22.69
N SER A 385 -24.21 -5.78 -23.78
CA SER A 385 -24.03 -5.29 -25.16
C SER A 385 -25.30 -5.44 -25.99
N HIS A 386 -25.48 -4.60 -27.01
CA HIS A 386 -26.56 -4.77 -27.99
C HIS A 386 -26.09 -5.65 -29.17
N PRO A 387 -26.92 -6.57 -29.71
CA PRO A 387 -26.55 -7.44 -30.83
C PRO A 387 -26.02 -6.72 -32.08
N ASP A 388 -26.50 -5.51 -32.36
CA ASP A 388 -26.04 -4.70 -33.51
C ASP A 388 -24.61 -4.14 -33.32
N ASN A 389 -24.11 -4.08 -32.09
CA ASN A 389 -22.76 -3.65 -31.77
C ASN A 389 -22.21 -4.46 -30.57
N PRO A 390 -21.89 -5.76 -30.79
CA PRO A 390 -21.55 -6.69 -29.71
C PRO A 390 -20.19 -6.39 -29.08
N TYR A 391 -19.37 -5.55 -29.72
CA TYR A 391 -18.08 -5.08 -29.21
C TYR A 391 -18.20 -3.91 -28.23
N PHE A 392 -19.35 -3.23 -28.18
CA PHE A 392 -19.58 -2.06 -27.32
C PHE A 392 -20.40 -2.45 -26.08
N CYS A 393 -19.67 -2.76 -24.99
CA CYS A 393 -20.28 -3.16 -23.73
C CYS A 393 -20.43 -1.99 -22.74
N LYS A 394 -21.60 -1.90 -22.13
CA LYS A 394 -21.99 -0.98 -21.06
C LYS A 394 -22.13 -1.75 -19.74
N THR A 395 -22.24 -1.03 -18.62
CA THR A 395 -22.56 -1.61 -17.30
C THR A 395 -23.26 -0.58 -16.42
N LYS A 396 -24.17 -1.02 -15.54
CA LYS A 396 -24.86 -0.20 -14.52
C LYS A 396 -24.19 -0.39 -13.15
N LYS A 397 -24.70 0.28 -12.11
CA LYS A 397 -24.11 0.26 -10.76
C LYS A 397 -24.42 -1.04 -9.99
N GLY A 398 -23.95 -2.19 -10.47
CA GLY A 398 -24.01 -3.42 -9.65
C GLY A 398 -23.41 -4.70 -10.25
N PRO A 399 -23.16 -5.70 -9.37
CA PRO A 399 -23.14 -7.10 -9.77
C PRO A 399 -24.54 -7.56 -10.25
N PRO A 400 -24.63 -8.71 -10.93
CA PRO A 400 -25.89 -9.44 -11.10
C PRO A 400 -26.47 -9.87 -9.74
N LEU A 401 -27.77 -10.14 -9.68
CA LEU A 401 -28.43 -10.61 -8.45
C LEU A 401 -27.81 -11.91 -7.90
N ASP A 402 -27.80 -12.04 -6.58
CA ASP A 402 -27.50 -13.32 -5.94
C ASP A 402 -28.54 -14.36 -6.33
N GLY A 403 -28.08 -15.55 -6.70
CA GLY A 403 -28.87 -16.59 -7.35
C GLY A 403 -28.87 -16.57 -8.88
N THR A 404 -28.15 -15.68 -9.58
CA THR A 404 -28.10 -15.64 -11.06
C THR A 404 -27.17 -16.72 -11.63
N GLU A 405 -27.55 -17.51 -12.65
CA GLU A 405 -26.62 -18.49 -13.26
C GLU A 405 -25.45 -17.77 -13.97
N CYS A 406 -24.21 -18.15 -13.65
CA CYS A 406 -22.98 -17.48 -14.07
C CYS A 406 -22.02 -18.36 -14.88
N ALA A 407 -22.20 -19.67 -14.80
CA ALA A 407 -21.63 -20.70 -15.67
C ALA A 407 -22.45 -21.99 -15.43
N PRO A 408 -22.42 -23.01 -16.30
CA PRO A 408 -23.25 -24.21 -16.14
C PRO A 408 -23.12 -24.85 -14.75
N GLY A 409 -24.21 -24.83 -13.97
CA GLY A 409 -24.27 -25.35 -12.59
C GLY A 409 -23.69 -24.43 -11.51
N LYS A 410 -23.31 -23.20 -11.86
CA LYS A 410 -22.82 -22.17 -10.95
C LYS A 410 -23.72 -20.94 -10.94
N TRP A 411 -23.88 -20.36 -9.76
CA TRP A 411 -24.74 -19.23 -9.46
C TRP A 411 -23.93 -18.10 -8.78
N CYS A 412 -24.36 -16.86 -8.97
CA CYS A 412 -23.80 -15.72 -8.25
C CYS A 412 -24.21 -15.75 -6.77
N TYR A 413 -23.27 -15.45 -5.88
CA TYR A 413 -23.53 -15.21 -4.45
C TYR A 413 -22.49 -14.24 -3.89
N LYS A 414 -22.93 -13.19 -3.20
CA LYS A 414 -22.15 -12.05 -2.70
C LYS A 414 -21.13 -11.53 -3.72
N GLY A 415 -21.56 -11.44 -4.99
CA GLY A 415 -20.73 -10.98 -6.11
C GLY A 415 -19.72 -12.00 -6.70
N HIS A 416 -19.85 -13.29 -6.38
CA HIS A 416 -18.95 -14.36 -6.83
C HIS A 416 -19.65 -15.57 -7.48
N CYS A 417 -19.04 -16.15 -8.51
CA CYS A 417 -19.60 -17.29 -9.25
C CYS A 417 -19.27 -18.67 -8.59
N MET A 418 -20.21 -19.23 -7.82
CA MET A 418 -20.05 -20.43 -6.98
C MET A 418 -20.93 -21.62 -7.44
N TRP A 419 -20.57 -22.86 -7.14
CA TRP A 419 -21.44 -24.03 -7.42
C TRP A 419 -22.56 -24.17 -6.37
N LYS A 420 -23.80 -24.51 -6.77
CA LYS A 420 -24.87 -24.93 -5.82
C LYS A 420 -25.30 -26.38 -6.11
N ASN A 421 -24.85 -27.31 -5.26
CA ASN A 421 -25.30 -28.71 -5.28
C ASN A 421 -26.40 -28.92 -4.23
N ALA A 422 -27.60 -29.31 -4.66
CA ALA A 422 -28.75 -29.53 -3.79
C ALA A 422 -28.65 -30.78 -2.89
N ASN A 423 -27.64 -31.64 -3.09
CA ASN A 423 -27.48 -32.93 -2.40
C ASN A 423 -26.32 -32.96 -1.37
N GLN A 424 -25.94 -31.80 -0.82
CA GLN A 424 -24.95 -31.71 0.27
C GLN A 424 -25.57 -30.98 1.47
N LEU A 425 -25.32 -31.50 2.67
CA LEU A 425 -25.73 -30.91 3.95
C LEU A 425 -25.13 -29.50 4.15
N LYS A 426 -25.71 -28.69 5.07
CA LYS A 426 -25.08 -27.45 5.56
C LYS A 426 -23.63 -27.77 5.93
N GLN A 427 -22.69 -27.05 5.32
CA GLN A 427 -21.27 -27.27 5.48
C GLN A 427 -20.62 -25.92 5.77
N ASP A 428 -20.24 -25.71 7.03
CA ASP A 428 -19.59 -24.49 7.48
C ASP A 428 -18.21 -24.33 6.84
N GLY A 429 -17.82 -23.08 6.61
CA GLY A 429 -16.55 -22.74 6.02
C GLY A 429 -15.37 -23.07 6.94
N ASN A 430 -14.31 -23.65 6.38
CA ASN A 430 -13.02 -23.73 7.07
C ASN A 430 -11.88 -23.24 6.16
N TRP A 431 -10.83 -22.73 6.81
CA TRP A 431 -9.78 -21.98 6.17
C TRP A 431 -8.94 -22.86 5.23
N GLY A 432 -8.83 -22.40 3.98
CA GLY A 432 -7.82 -22.87 3.05
C GLY A 432 -6.40 -22.62 3.56
N PRO A 433 -5.41 -23.34 3.01
CA PRO A 433 -4.01 -23.08 3.34
C PRO A 433 -3.66 -21.63 3.01
N TRP A 434 -2.93 -20.98 3.93
CA TRP A 434 -2.37 -19.66 3.69
C TRP A 434 -1.56 -19.62 2.39
N THR A 435 -1.69 -18.53 1.62
CA THR A 435 -0.77 -18.25 0.52
C THR A 435 0.66 -18.13 1.04
N LYS A 436 1.63 -18.25 0.13
CA LYS A 436 2.97 -17.73 0.42
C LYS A 436 2.86 -16.24 0.76
N PHE A 437 3.70 -15.77 1.69
CA PHE A 437 3.84 -14.34 1.94
C PHE A 437 4.27 -13.62 0.67
N GLY A 438 3.72 -12.43 0.45
CA GLY A 438 4.17 -11.52 -0.59
C GLY A 438 5.56 -10.92 -0.32
N SER A 439 6.00 -10.05 -1.22
CA SER A 439 7.18 -9.21 -1.00
C SER A 439 7.07 -8.39 0.27
N CYS A 440 8.19 -8.13 0.94
CA CYS A 440 8.24 -7.24 2.09
C CYS A 440 8.01 -5.78 1.66
N SER A 441 7.27 -5.00 2.45
CA SER A 441 6.99 -3.58 2.18
C SER A 441 8.24 -2.71 2.20
N ARG A 442 9.29 -3.10 2.92
CA ARG A 442 10.57 -2.40 3.04
C ARG A 442 11.73 -3.36 2.85
N THR A 443 12.88 -2.87 2.37
CA THR A 443 14.12 -3.65 2.22
C THR A 443 14.98 -3.69 3.49
N CYS A 444 14.75 -2.77 4.43
CA CYS A 444 15.40 -2.66 5.73
C CYS A 444 14.54 -1.81 6.69
N GLY A 445 14.88 -1.85 7.98
CA GLY A 445 14.31 -1.02 9.04
C GLY A 445 12.91 -1.46 9.49
N THR A 446 12.61 -2.76 9.43
CA THR A 446 11.30 -3.38 9.73
C THR A 446 10.22 -3.00 8.71
N GLY A 447 10.05 -3.87 7.72
CA GLY A 447 8.88 -3.90 6.84
C GLY A 447 7.86 -4.95 7.25
N VAL A 448 6.75 -5.00 6.53
CA VAL A 448 5.66 -5.97 6.70
C VAL A 448 5.45 -6.74 5.40
N ARG A 449 5.22 -8.04 5.50
CA ARG A 449 4.72 -8.88 4.40
C ARG A 449 3.39 -9.48 4.82
N PHE A 450 2.42 -9.48 3.91
CA PHE A 450 1.12 -10.10 4.14
C PHE A 450 1.01 -11.44 3.42
N ARG A 451 0.19 -12.32 3.96
CA ARG A 451 -0.39 -13.48 3.26
C ARG A 451 -1.90 -13.47 3.45
N THR A 452 -2.62 -14.13 2.54
CA THR A 452 -4.06 -14.29 2.64
C THR A 452 -4.44 -15.77 2.64
N ARG A 453 -5.63 -16.07 3.13
CA ARG A 453 -6.28 -17.37 3.03
C ARG A 453 -7.70 -17.15 2.54
N GLN A 454 -8.28 -18.18 1.92
CA GLN A 454 -9.64 -18.16 1.44
C GLN A 454 -10.47 -19.13 2.26
N CYS A 455 -11.74 -18.81 2.48
CA CYS A 455 -12.67 -19.72 3.14
C CYS A 455 -13.13 -20.76 2.10
N ASN A 456 -12.35 -21.83 1.91
CA ASN A 456 -12.51 -22.76 0.78
C ASN A 456 -12.07 -24.21 1.06
N ASN A 457 -11.79 -24.59 2.30
CA ASN A 457 -11.34 -25.95 2.66
C ASN A 457 -12.06 -26.49 3.93
N PRO A 458 -13.39 -26.68 3.90
CA PRO A 458 -14.30 -26.49 2.76
C PRO A 458 -14.77 -25.03 2.63
N MET A 459 -15.40 -24.72 1.50
CA MET A 459 -16.13 -23.47 1.30
C MET A 459 -17.50 -23.55 2.02
N PRO A 460 -18.02 -22.46 2.60
CA PRO A 460 -19.35 -22.46 3.20
C PRO A 460 -20.41 -22.74 2.12
N ILE A 461 -21.23 -23.77 2.35
CA ILE A 461 -22.24 -24.28 1.41
C ILE A 461 -23.56 -24.48 2.14
N ASN A 462 -24.67 -24.16 1.47
CA ASN A 462 -26.05 -24.37 1.92
C ASN A 462 -26.31 -23.83 3.35
N GLY A 463 -26.07 -22.52 3.53
CA GLY A 463 -26.26 -21.83 4.81
C GLY A 463 -25.16 -22.08 5.84
N GLY A 464 -24.01 -22.62 5.46
CA GLY A 464 -22.83 -22.77 6.31
C GLY A 464 -22.28 -21.45 6.84
N GLU A 465 -21.81 -21.42 8.09
CA GLU A 465 -21.15 -20.25 8.68
C GLU A 465 -19.86 -19.88 7.92
N ASP A 466 -19.52 -18.59 7.83
CA ASP A 466 -18.24 -18.16 7.26
C ASP A 466 -17.07 -18.47 8.23
N CYS A 467 -15.86 -18.56 7.69
CA CYS A 467 -14.69 -19.01 8.43
C CYS A 467 -14.34 -18.06 9.58
N VAL A 468 -14.37 -18.58 10.82
CA VAL A 468 -14.05 -17.80 12.02
C VAL A 468 -12.62 -17.25 11.99
N GLY A 469 -12.46 -15.94 12.15
CA GLY A 469 -11.19 -15.22 12.22
C GLY A 469 -10.85 -14.41 10.96
N VAL A 470 -9.61 -13.90 10.87
CA VAL A 470 -9.19 -13.03 9.76
C VAL A 470 -8.73 -13.81 8.51
N ASN A 471 -9.01 -13.27 7.32
CA ASN A 471 -8.57 -13.83 6.03
C ASN A 471 -7.18 -13.34 5.57
N PHE A 472 -6.58 -12.40 6.30
CA PHE A 472 -5.22 -11.89 6.10
C PHE A 472 -4.36 -12.10 7.35
N GLU A 473 -3.06 -12.23 7.16
CA GLU A 473 -2.06 -12.28 8.24
C GLU A 473 -0.85 -11.45 7.83
N PHE A 474 -0.35 -10.65 8.78
CA PHE A 474 0.84 -9.83 8.63
C PHE A 474 2.00 -10.45 9.40
N GLN A 475 3.20 -10.39 8.82
CA GLN A 475 4.43 -10.76 9.51
C GLN A 475 5.49 -9.70 9.23
N LEU A 476 6.31 -9.40 10.25
CA LEU A 476 7.48 -8.54 10.05
C LEU A 476 8.51 -9.21 9.14
N CYS A 477 9.26 -8.40 8.43
CA CYS A 477 10.34 -8.83 7.54
C CYS A 477 11.38 -7.72 7.38
N ASN A 478 12.61 -8.09 7.04
CA ASN A 478 13.72 -7.15 6.87
C ASN A 478 13.88 -6.23 8.09
N THR A 479 13.89 -6.87 9.27
CA THR A 479 13.99 -6.29 10.63
C THR A 479 15.40 -5.84 11.02
N GLU A 480 16.36 -5.96 10.10
CA GLU A 480 17.71 -5.40 10.17
C GLU A 480 17.65 -3.89 9.92
N GLU A 481 18.52 -3.12 10.57
CA GLU A 481 18.59 -1.67 10.34
C GLU A 481 19.12 -1.33 8.93
N CYS A 482 18.83 -0.11 8.47
CA CYS A 482 19.20 0.30 7.12
C CYS A 482 20.72 0.65 7.04
N PRO A 483 21.49 0.17 6.03
CA PRO A 483 22.94 0.40 5.94
C PRO A 483 23.40 1.84 5.60
N LYS A 484 22.52 2.84 5.73
CA LYS A 484 22.81 4.27 5.58
C LYS A 484 22.43 4.95 6.89
N HIS A 485 22.99 6.15 7.14
CA HIS A 485 22.59 7.01 8.25
C HIS A 485 21.07 7.02 8.43
N PHE A 486 20.61 6.92 9.69
CA PHE A 486 19.21 6.72 10.00
C PHE A 486 18.37 7.93 9.56
N GLU A 487 17.68 7.77 8.43
CA GLU A 487 16.69 8.71 7.92
C GLU A 487 15.30 8.19 8.30
N ASP A 488 14.53 9.00 9.03
CA ASP A 488 13.15 8.64 9.40
C ASP A 488 12.29 8.42 8.13
N PHE A 489 11.69 7.23 8.05
CA PHE A 489 10.90 6.83 6.90
C PHE A 489 9.64 7.69 6.72
N ARG A 490 9.09 8.31 7.78
CA ARG A 490 8.01 9.31 7.64
C ARG A 490 8.55 10.62 7.09
N ALA A 491 9.69 11.10 7.59
CA ALA A 491 10.37 12.28 7.04
C ALA A 491 10.68 12.13 5.54
N GLN A 492 11.18 10.97 5.11
CA GLN A 492 11.37 10.66 3.69
C GLN A 492 10.07 10.75 2.87
N GLN A 493 8.96 10.19 3.38
CA GLN A 493 7.65 10.26 2.72
C GLN A 493 7.12 11.70 2.62
N CYS A 494 7.35 12.54 3.62
CA CYS A 494 7.04 13.96 3.57
C CYS A 494 7.93 14.70 2.56
N GLN A 495 9.26 14.51 2.61
CA GLN A 495 10.21 15.19 1.73
C GLN A 495 9.97 14.90 0.23
N GLN A 496 9.51 13.69 -0.11
CA GLN A 496 9.09 13.32 -1.48
C GLN A 496 7.91 14.16 -2.01
N ARG A 497 7.18 14.90 -1.16
CA ARG A 497 6.07 15.76 -1.55
C ARG A 497 6.51 17.17 -1.95
N ASN A 498 7.70 17.64 -1.57
CA ASN A 498 8.18 19.01 -1.78
C ASN A 498 8.10 19.47 -3.25
N SER A 499 8.33 18.57 -4.23
CA SER A 499 8.28 18.89 -5.66
C SER A 499 6.89 18.80 -6.29
N HIS A 500 5.98 18.01 -5.72
CA HIS A 500 4.73 17.55 -6.37
C HIS A 500 3.44 17.89 -5.63
N PHE A 501 3.48 18.32 -4.37
CA PHE A 501 2.29 18.69 -3.59
C PHE A 501 2.27 20.20 -3.35
N GLU A 502 1.31 20.86 -3.98
CA GLU A 502 1.04 22.29 -3.80
C GLU A 502 -0.07 22.48 -2.77
N TYR A 503 0.17 23.34 -1.79
CA TYR A 503 -0.73 23.66 -0.69
C TYR A 503 -0.88 25.18 -0.63
N GLN A 504 -2.11 25.68 -0.50
CA GLN A 504 -2.44 27.12 -0.58
C GLN A 504 -1.79 27.83 -1.80
N ASN A 505 -1.72 27.15 -2.95
CA ASN A 505 -1.07 27.60 -4.21
C ASN A 505 0.45 27.84 -4.12
N SER A 506 1.16 27.23 -3.16
CA SER A 506 2.62 27.28 -3.06
C SER A 506 3.24 25.90 -2.79
N LYS A 507 4.57 25.79 -2.93
CA LYS A 507 5.34 24.59 -2.59
C LYS A 507 6.10 24.81 -1.29
N HIS A 508 6.01 23.83 -0.40
CA HIS A 508 6.55 23.87 0.95
C HIS A 508 7.62 22.78 1.13
N HIS A 509 8.54 22.96 2.06
CA HIS A 509 9.40 21.89 2.55
C HIS A 509 8.68 21.15 3.68
N TRP A 510 8.26 19.92 3.41
CA TRP A 510 7.44 19.12 4.32
C TRP A 510 8.30 18.34 5.33
N LEU A 511 8.07 18.60 6.60
CA LEU A 511 8.66 17.94 7.77
C LEU A 511 7.73 16.81 8.27
N PRO A 512 8.26 15.76 8.92
CA PRO A 512 7.44 14.71 9.54
C PRO A 512 6.50 15.28 10.61
N TYR A 513 5.31 14.72 10.71
CA TYR A 513 4.34 15.07 11.76
C TYR A 513 3.63 13.83 12.31
N GLU A 514 3.43 13.79 13.63
CA GLU A 514 2.57 12.82 14.31
C GLU A 514 1.25 13.49 14.69
N HIS A 515 0.14 12.90 14.27
CA HIS A 515 -1.19 13.41 14.60
C HIS A 515 -1.58 12.99 16.04
N PRO A 516 -2.12 13.88 16.90
CA PRO A 516 -2.41 13.55 18.29
C PRO A 516 -3.43 12.41 18.46
N ASP A 517 -4.53 12.44 17.71
CA ASP A 517 -5.49 11.32 17.58
C ASP A 517 -4.82 10.09 16.95
N SER A 518 -4.82 8.98 17.68
CA SER A 518 -4.23 7.68 17.31
C SER A 518 -4.71 7.17 15.96
N ASN A 519 -6.00 7.33 15.67
CA ASN A 519 -6.66 6.75 14.50
C ASN A 519 -6.30 7.52 13.22
N LYS A 520 -5.53 8.61 13.35
CA LYS A 520 -5.00 9.42 12.25
C LYS A 520 -3.47 9.37 12.15
N ARG A 521 -2.77 8.69 13.06
CA ARG A 521 -1.29 8.62 13.07
C ARG A 521 -0.70 7.91 11.85
N CYS A 522 -1.45 6.98 11.27
CA CYS A 522 -1.06 6.24 10.07
C CYS A 522 -1.64 6.81 8.76
N HIS A 523 -2.28 7.98 8.83
CA HIS A 523 -2.47 8.87 7.69
C HIS A 523 -1.24 9.77 7.54
N LEU A 524 -0.78 10.04 6.32
CA LEU A 524 0.41 10.85 6.09
C LEU A 524 0.08 12.34 6.24
N TYR A 525 0.22 12.83 7.46
CA TYR A 525 0.30 14.27 7.78
C TYR A 525 1.77 14.72 7.78
N CYS A 526 2.01 15.94 7.29
CA CYS A 526 3.31 16.59 7.31
C CYS A 526 3.14 18.08 7.66
N GLN A 527 4.18 18.71 8.21
CA GLN A 527 4.18 20.13 8.56
C GLN A 527 5.00 20.95 7.55
N SER A 528 4.54 22.12 7.14
CA SER A 528 5.33 23.06 6.33
C SER A 528 6.42 23.71 7.20
N LYS A 529 7.67 23.72 6.72
CA LYS A 529 8.74 24.50 7.36
C LYS A 529 8.54 26.02 7.22
N GLU A 530 7.90 26.48 6.15
CA GLU A 530 7.70 27.89 5.83
C GLU A 530 6.57 28.54 6.64
N THR A 531 5.42 27.87 6.77
CA THR A 531 4.23 28.44 7.43
C THR A 531 3.91 27.81 8.79
N GLY A 532 4.44 26.61 9.06
CA GLY A 532 4.06 25.81 10.24
C GLY A 532 2.74 25.06 10.09
N ASP A 533 2.03 25.20 8.97
CA ASP A 533 0.76 24.50 8.71
C ASP A 533 0.93 22.98 8.66
N VAL A 534 -0.03 22.24 9.22
CA VAL A 534 -0.10 20.78 9.12
C VAL A 534 -1.10 20.40 8.02
N ALA A 535 -0.62 19.69 6.99
CA ALA A 535 -1.43 19.26 5.85
C ALA A 535 -1.53 17.73 5.75
N TYR A 536 -2.71 17.23 5.37
CA TYR A 536 -2.91 15.83 5.02
C TYR A 536 -2.52 15.60 3.54
N MET A 537 -1.58 14.69 3.29
CA MET A 537 -1.03 14.39 1.96
C MET A 537 -1.95 13.53 1.07
N LYS A 538 -3.21 13.30 1.49
CA LYS A 538 -4.20 12.46 0.79
C LYS A 538 -3.71 11.03 0.52
N GLN A 539 -2.83 10.51 1.39
CA GLN A 539 -2.29 9.16 1.34
C GLN A 539 -2.11 8.60 2.75
N LEU A 540 -2.24 7.28 2.89
CA LEU A 540 -1.80 6.55 4.08
C LEU A 540 -0.26 6.57 4.18
N ALA A 541 0.27 6.48 5.40
CA ALA A 541 1.69 6.19 5.60
C ALA A 541 1.99 4.76 5.12
N HIS A 542 3.15 4.55 4.50
CA HIS A 542 3.53 3.28 3.90
C HIS A 542 3.68 2.17 4.96
N ASP A 543 3.22 0.95 4.64
CA ASP A 543 3.29 -0.20 5.55
C ASP A 543 4.71 -0.41 6.09
N GLY A 544 4.84 -0.48 7.42
CA GLY A 544 6.13 -0.50 8.12
C GLY A 544 6.70 0.87 8.48
N THR A 545 5.96 1.97 8.32
CA THR A 545 6.28 3.27 8.96
C THR A 545 5.87 3.21 10.44
N ARG A 546 6.65 3.80 11.37
CA ARG A 546 6.24 3.90 12.79
C ARG A 546 4.93 4.69 12.95
N CYS A 547 4.08 4.28 13.88
CA CYS A 547 2.87 5.04 14.22
C CYS A 547 3.22 6.33 14.96
N SER A 548 4.13 6.23 15.93
CA SER A 548 4.42 7.26 16.92
C SER A 548 5.93 7.46 17.08
N TYR A 549 6.35 8.61 17.58
CA TYR A 549 7.72 8.84 18.02
C TYR A 549 7.95 8.39 19.46
N LYS A 550 6.89 8.31 20.29
CA LYS A 550 6.93 7.81 21.68
C LYS A 550 6.81 6.29 21.81
N ASP A 551 6.41 5.59 20.74
CA ASP A 551 6.48 4.14 20.60
C ASP A 551 7.36 3.81 19.37
N PRO A 552 8.62 3.34 19.55
CA PRO A 552 9.53 3.07 18.45
C PRO A 552 9.26 1.74 17.71
N TYR A 553 8.37 0.88 18.22
CA TYR A 553 8.13 -0.46 17.65
C TYR A 553 6.80 -0.57 16.90
N SER A 554 5.73 0.09 17.37
CA SER A 554 4.41 0.02 16.73
C SER A 554 4.40 0.68 15.35
N ILE A 555 3.84 -0.02 14.36
CA ILE A 555 3.92 0.33 12.94
C ILE A 555 2.55 0.42 12.26
N CYS A 556 2.49 1.30 11.26
CA CYS A 556 1.37 1.44 10.36
C CYS A 556 1.26 0.23 9.42
N VAL A 557 0.05 -0.30 9.30
CA VAL A 557 -0.32 -1.35 8.35
C VAL A 557 -1.70 -1.04 7.78
N ARG A 558 -1.79 -0.82 6.47
CA ARG A 558 -3.03 -0.49 5.72
C ARG A 558 -3.81 0.73 6.26
N GLY A 559 -3.15 1.64 6.96
CA GLY A 559 -3.74 2.84 7.54
C GLY A 559 -4.06 2.74 9.03
N GLU A 560 -4.02 1.54 9.61
CA GLU A 560 -4.17 1.32 11.06
C GLU A 560 -2.82 1.23 11.77
N CYS A 561 -2.80 1.55 13.07
CA CYS A 561 -1.61 1.34 13.90
C CYS A 561 -1.63 -0.07 14.53
N VAL A 562 -0.63 -0.88 14.20
CA VAL A 562 -0.46 -2.23 14.75
C VAL A 562 0.61 -2.21 15.84
N LYS A 563 0.22 -2.65 17.04
CA LYS A 563 1.16 -2.77 18.17
C LYS A 563 2.18 -3.88 17.94
N VAL A 564 3.45 -3.58 18.21
CA VAL A 564 4.57 -4.52 18.15
C VAL A 564 5.39 -4.36 19.43
N GLY A 565 5.85 -5.47 20.02
CA GLY A 565 6.74 -5.43 21.18
C GLY A 565 8.19 -5.18 20.80
N CYS A 566 9.02 -4.87 21.79
CA CYS A 566 10.47 -4.70 21.62
C CYS A 566 11.19 -5.99 21.13
N ASP A 567 10.53 -7.13 21.29
CA ASP A 567 10.91 -8.46 20.81
C ASP A 567 10.67 -8.64 19.29
N LYS A 568 10.14 -7.61 18.63
CA LYS A 568 9.72 -7.62 17.21
C LYS A 568 8.57 -8.62 16.96
N GLU A 569 7.73 -8.88 17.95
CA GLU A 569 6.51 -9.70 17.82
C GLU A 569 5.24 -8.82 17.77
N ILE A 570 4.39 -9.08 16.77
CA ILE A 570 3.12 -8.36 16.58
C ILE A 570 2.15 -8.74 17.71
N GLY A 571 1.55 -7.74 18.36
CA GLY A 571 0.66 -7.93 19.51
C GLY A 571 1.39 -8.21 20.84
N SER A 572 2.73 -8.27 20.85
CA SER A 572 3.47 -8.37 22.10
C SER A 572 3.33 -7.11 22.96
N ASN A 573 3.30 -7.30 24.27
CA ASN A 573 3.26 -6.24 25.27
C ASN A 573 4.62 -6.00 25.94
N LYS A 574 5.70 -6.65 25.49
CA LYS A 574 7.05 -6.37 26.00
C LYS A 574 7.49 -4.97 25.54
N ALA A 575 7.91 -4.15 26.50
CA ALA A 575 8.56 -2.86 26.27
C ALA A 575 10.05 -2.95 26.60
N GLU A 576 10.84 -2.00 26.11
CA GLU A 576 12.21 -1.81 26.58
C GLU A 576 12.21 -1.27 28.02
N ASP A 577 13.27 -1.58 28.76
CA ASP A 577 13.62 -0.84 29.96
C ASP A 577 14.35 0.48 29.61
N LYS A 578 14.73 1.26 30.63
CA LYS A 578 15.42 2.56 30.43
C LYS A 578 16.81 2.42 29.79
N CYS A 579 17.36 1.21 29.75
CA CYS A 579 18.63 0.92 29.11
C CYS A 579 18.47 0.70 27.59
N GLY A 580 17.26 0.30 27.15
CA GLY A 580 17.03 -0.26 25.81
C GLY A 580 17.07 -1.80 25.76
N VAL A 581 16.95 -2.48 26.90
CA VAL A 581 16.89 -3.95 26.95
C VAL A 581 15.42 -4.37 26.92
N CYS A 582 15.05 -5.17 25.92
CA CYS A 582 13.68 -5.63 25.75
C CYS A 582 13.25 -6.55 26.91
N GLY A 583 12.24 -6.14 27.68
CA GLY A 583 11.83 -6.85 28.90
C GLY A 583 12.87 -6.85 30.01
N GLY A 584 13.83 -5.90 29.98
CA GLY A 584 14.86 -5.74 31.01
C GLY A 584 14.33 -5.23 32.34
N ASP A 585 15.18 -5.32 33.37
CA ASP A 585 14.89 -4.91 34.75
C ASP A 585 15.51 -3.55 35.12
N ASN A 586 16.15 -2.85 34.18
CA ASN A 586 16.97 -1.64 34.34
C ASN A 586 18.34 -1.87 35.02
N SER A 587 18.83 -3.11 35.16
CA SER A 587 20.14 -3.40 35.77
C SER A 587 21.33 -2.97 34.92
N HIS A 588 21.22 -3.07 33.59
CA HIS A 588 22.34 -2.88 32.65
C HIS A 588 22.49 -1.43 32.10
N CYS A 589 21.91 -0.41 32.75
CA CYS A 589 22.08 0.98 32.31
C CYS A 589 22.90 1.84 33.27
N ARG A 590 23.81 2.61 32.67
CA ARG A 590 24.51 3.70 33.32
C ARG A 590 23.77 5.01 33.06
N THR A 591 23.33 5.68 34.12
CA THR A 591 22.97 7.10 34.03
C THR A 591 24.25 7.92 34.02
N VAL A 592 24.46 8.71 32.97
CA VAL A 592 25.53 9.71 32.90
C VAL A 592 24.91 11.08 33.21
N LYS A 593 25.41 11.75 34.25
CA LYS A 593 25.12 13.17 34.53
C LYS A 593 26.43 13.93 34.60
N GLY A 594 26.47 15.13 34.03
CA GLY A 594 27.58 16.06 34.16
C GLY A 594 27.11 17.51 34.06
N THR A 595 27.96 18.42 34.53
CA THR A 595 27.77 19.88 34.37
C THR A 595 29.01 20.42 33.69
N PHE A 596 28.84 21.25 32.67
CA PHE A 596 29.92 21.77 31.87
C PHE A 596 29.80 23.28 31.66
N THR A 597 30.70 24.02 32.30
CA THR A 597 30.73 25.49 32.28
C THR A 597 31.80 26.00 31.32
N ARG A 598 31.45 26.97 30.46
CA ARG A 598 32.40 27.65 29.57
C ARG A 598 32.07 29.14 29.41
N THR A 599 33.09 29.89 29.03
CA THR A 599 33.03 31.33 28.74
C THR A 599 33.39 31.55 27.27
N PRO A 600 32.49 32.10 26.43
CA PRO A 600 32.78 32.42 25.04
C PRO A 600 33.78 33.58 24.91
N LYS A 601 34.81 33.37 24.10
CA LYS A 601 35.88 34.38 23.83
C LYS A 601 35.89 34.88 22.38
N LYS A 602 34.94 34.43 21.57
CA LYS A 602 34.73 34.77 20.15
C LYS A 602 33.26 34.54 19.81
N LEU A 603 32.73 35.38 18.91
CA LEU A 603 31.42 35.20 18.31
C LEU A 603 31.38 33.94 17.41
N GLY A 604 30.27 33.20 17.48
CA GLY A 604 30.03 31.96 16.73
C GLY A 604 29.93 30.72 17.62
N TYR A 605 29.39 29.63 17.05
CA TYR A 605 29.09 28.37 17.76
C TYR A 605 30.27 27.84 18.60
N LEU A 606 30.10 27.82 19.92
CA LEU A 606 31.05 27.23 20.87
C LEU A 606 30.60 25.82 21.24
N LYS A 607 31.46 24.82 21.00
CA LYS A 607 31.20 23.44 21.44
C LYS A 607 31.30 23.30 22.95
N MET A 608 30.30 22.67 23.55
CA MET A 608 30.26 22.29 24.96
C MET A 608 30.73 20.83 25.11
N PHE A 609 29.89 19.87 24.74
CA PHE A 609 30.15 18.43 24.83
C PHE A 609 29.47 17.66 23.69
N ASP A 610 29.74 16.36 23.58
CA ASP A 610 29.05 15.42 22.68
C ASP A 610 28.18 14.46 23.50
N ILE A 611 27.08 13.99 22.92
CA ILE A 611 26.27 12.90 23.45
C ILE A 611 26.37 11.71 22.47
N PRO A 612 26.72 10.50 22.95
CA PRO A 612 26.96 9.34 22.10
C PRO A 612 25.66 8.78 21.47
N PRO A 613 25.77 7.96 20.40
CA PRO A 613 24.65 7.17 19.93
C PRO A 613 24.23 6.14 21.00
N GLY A 614 22.99 5.66 20.94
CA GLY A 614 22.39 4.79 21.95
C GLY A 614 21.97 5.50 23.25
N ALA A 615 22.24 6.80 23.39
CA ALA A 615 21.76 7.59 24.53
C ALA A 615 20.23 7.76 24.50
N ARG A 616 19.60 7.59 25.67
CA ARG A 616 18.15 7.63 25.94
C ARG A 616 17.85 8.60 27.08
N HIS A 617 16.60 9.09 27.14
CA HIS A 617 16.13 10.11 28.11
C HIS A 617 17.15 11.25 28.26
N VAL A 618 17.56 11.81 27.12
CA VAL A 618 18.52 12.89 27.02
C VAL A 618 17.84 14.17 27.49
N PHE A 619 18.41 14.76 28.54
CA PHE A 619 17.94 16.01 29.14
C PHE A 619 19.12 16.97 29.30
N ILE A 620 19.00 18.16 28.74
CA ILE A 620 19.97 19.25 28.84
C ILE A 620 19.25 20.46 29.41
N GLN A 621 19.87 21.12 30.38
CA GLN A 621 19.34 22.32 31.06
C GLN A 621 20.49 23.30 31.33
N GLU A 622 20.24 24.58 31.15
CA GLU A 622 21.12 25.64 31.66
C GLU A 622 20.92 25.84 33.18
N ASP A 623 22.00 25.95 33.94
CA ASP A 623 21.96 26.10 35.41
C ASP A 623 21.60 27.53 35.86
N GLU A 624 21.93 28.53 35.05
CA GLU A 624 21.78 29.96 35.30
C GLU A 624 21.48 30.67 33.97
N ALA A 625 20.35 31.36 33.86
CA ALA A 625 19.91 32.06 32.64
C ALA A 625 21.03 32.92 32.02
N SER A 626 21.33 32.69 30.74
CA SER A 626 22.43 33.35 30.03
C SER A 626 21.99 33.96 28.69
N PRO A 627 22.74 34.93 28.13
CA PRO A 627 22.43 35.54 26.84
C PRO A 627 22.81 34.64 25.63
N HIS A 628 23.01 33.34 25.83
CA HIS A 628 23.55 32.40 24.85
C HIS A 628 22.54 31.30 24.52
N PHE A 629 22.29 31.04 23.23
CA PHE A 629 21.26 30.07 22.83
C PHE A 629 21.84 28.67 22.64
N LEU A 630 21.16 27.63 23.12
CA LEU A 630 21.51 26.24 22.86
C LEU A 630 21.35 25.93 21.38
N ALA A 631 22.27 25.16 20.80
CA ALA A 631 22.14 24.63 19.45
C ALA A 631 22.66 23.20 19.39
N ILE A 632 21.96 22.32 18.67
CA ILE A 632 22.34 20.91 18.53
C ILE A 632 22.59 20.57 17.07
N LYS A 633 23.65 19.80 16.84
CA LYS A 633 24.12 19.42 15.52
C LYS A 633 24.45 17.92 15.48
N ASN A 634 23.90 17.20 14.50
CA ASN A 634 24.29 15.81 14.21
C ASN A 634 25.79 15.76 13.84
N GLN A 635 26.56 14.88 14.48
CA GLN A 635 28.00 14.79 14.31
C GLN A 635 28.41 14.13 12.98
N ALA A 636 27.61 13.19 12.46
CA ALA A 636 27.90 12.41 11.26
C ALA A 636 27.51 13.17 9.97
N THR A 637 26.27 13.68 9.92
CA THR A 637 25.74 14.40 8.74
C THR A 637 26.07 15.88 8.75
N GLY A 638 26.31 16.46 9.93
CA GLY A 638 26.49 17.89 10.11
C GLY A 638 25.19 18.71 10.08
N HIS A 639 24.02 18.07 10.04
CA HIS A 639 22.70 18.72 10.14
C HIS A 639 22.54 19.47 11.47
N TYR A 640 21.86 20.62 11.48
CA TYR A 640 21.45 21.31 12.72
C TYR A 640 20.04 20.90 13.09
N ILE A 641 19.91 20.26 14.26
CA ILE A 641 18.64 19.81 14.85
C ILE A 641 17.93 20.99 15.50
N LEU A 642 18.67 21.81 16.25
CA LEU A 642 18.18 22.96 17.00
C LEU A 642 19.04 24.19 16.69
N ASN A 643 18.37 25.33 16.49
CA ASN A 643 18.96 26.67 16.34
C ASN A 643 20.12 26.70 15.31
N GLY A 644 19.80 26.22 14.10
CA GLY A 644 20.66 26.34 12.93
C GLY A 644 20.90 27.80 12.49
N LYS A 645 21.75 27.99 11.48
CA LYS A 645 22.12 29.34 10.99
C LYS A 645 20.89 30.12 10.51
N GLY A 646 20.43 31.06 11.32
CA GLY A 646 19.32 31.98 11.00
C GLY A 646 17.94 31.52 11.47
N GLU A 647 17.84 30.47 12.30
CA GLU A 647 16.58 30.18 13.02
C GLU A 647 16.52 30.98 14.34
N GLU A 648 15.34 31.48 14.67
CA GLU A 648 15.07 32.10 15.97
C GLU A 648 14.83 31.03 17.03
N ALA A 649 15.49 31.19 18.19
CA ALA A 649 15.25 30.35 19.35
C ALA A 649 13.88 30.67 19.96
N ARG A 650 13.00 29.67 20.00
CA ARG A 650 11.65 29.74 20.59
C ARG A 650 11.25 28.35 21.06
N SER A 651 10.51 28.27 22.17
CA SER A 651 9.96 27.01 22.69
C SER A 651 9.16 26.28 21.59
N ARG A 652 9.50 25.03 21.31
CA ARG A 652 8.89 24.21 20.25
C ARG A 652 9.12 22.71 20.50
N SER A 653 8.09 21.89 20.33
CA SER A 653 8.24 20.46 20.08
C SER A 653 8.41 20.21 18.58
N PHE A 654 9.27 19.27 18.20
CA PHE A 654 9.53 18.94 16.79
C PHE A 654 10.14 17.55 16.62
N ILE A 655 10.09 17.00 15.41
CA ILE A 655 10.61 15.67 15.07
C ILE A 655 11.83 15.82 14.16
N ASP A 656 13.00 15.32 14.58
CA ASP A 656 14.22 15.22 13.75
C ASP A 656 15.07 14.02 14.20
N LEU A 657 15.83 13.44 13.26
CA LEU A 657 16.53 12.15 13.37
C LEU A 657 15.64 10.98 13.84
N GLY A 658 14.32 11.12 13.67
CA GLY A 658 13.33 10.15 14.13
C GLY A 658 13.19 10.03 15.64
N VAL A 659 13.44 11.10 16.39
CA VAL A 659 12.96 11.23 17.77
C VAL A 659 12.20 12.55 17.91
N GLU A 660 11.28 12.62 18.88
CA GLU A 660 10.64 13.87 19.26
C GLU A 660 11.56 14.64 20.21
N TRP A 661 11.75 15.92 19.93
CA TRP A 661 12.54 16.86 20.72
C TRP A 661 11.60 17.91 21.33
N GLU A 662 11.69 18.09 22.63
CA GLU A 662 10.93 19.08 23.40
C GLU A 662 11.91 20.16 23.87
N TYR A 663 11.90 21.33 23.21
CA TYR A 663 12.74 22.50 23.56
C TYR A 663 11.89 23.59 24.19
N ASN A 664 12.19 23.97 25.43
CA ASN A 664 11.45 25.00 26.18
C ASN A 664 12.42 26.03 26.77
N ILE A 665 12.02 27.30 26.67
CA ILE A 665 12.66 28.45 27.33
C ILE A 665 11.67 28.96 28.37
N GLU A 666 12.03 28.92 29.65
CA GLU A 666 11.24 29.39 30.79
C GLU A 666 12.14 30.25 31.70
N ASP A 667 11.71 31.46 32.08
CA ASP A 667 12.51 32.43 32.86
C ASP A 667 13.95 32.66 32.35
N ASP A 668 14.09 32.76 31.01
CA ASP A 668 15.37 32.83 30.27
C ASP A 668 16.33 31.63 30.50
N ILE A 669 15.84 30.52 31.07
CA ILE A 669 16.56 29.25 31.19
C ILE A 669 16.14 28.31 30.06
N GLU A 670 17.12 27.79 29.31
CA GLU A 670 16.87 26.83 28.25
C GLU A 670 16.88 25.38 28.75
N THR A 671 15.90 24.61 28.29
CA THR A 671 15.79 23.15 28.51
C THR A 671 15.52 22.42 27.19
N LEU A 672 16.11 21.24 27.03
CA LEU A 672 15.91 20.37 25.88
C LEU A 672 15.82 18.91 26.32
N HIS A 673 14.76 18.24 25.89
CA HIS A 673 14.47 16.84 26.22
C HIS A 673 14.22 15.98 24.96
N THR A 674 14.65 14.71 25.00
CA THR A 674 14.17 13.65 24.10
C THR A 674 14.36 12.26 24.73
N ASP A 675 13.39 11.36 24.55
CA ASP A 675 13.45 10.00 25.08
C ASP A 675 14.49 9.11 24.38
N GLY A 676 14.87 9.42 23.13
CA GLY A 676 15.81 8.61 22.34
C GLY A 676 15.23 7.28 21.83
N PRO A 677 16.07 6.29 21.49
CA PRO A 677 17.53 6.35 21.45
C PRO A 677 18.05 7.25 20.31
N LEU A 678 19.20 7.90 20.51
CA LEU A 678 19.88 8.62 19.44
C LEU A 678 20.63 7.67 18.50
N HIS A 679 20.30 7.66 17.20
CA HIS A 679 21.00 6.81 16.22
C HIS A 679 22.40 7.34 15.84
N ASP A 680 22.56 8.66 15.68
CA ASP A 680 23.85 9.33 15.49
C ASP A 680 24.28 10.06 16.78
N ALA A 681 25.59 10.26 16.96
CA ALA A 681 26.10 11.17 17.99
C ALA A 681 25.65 12.62 17.71
N VAL A 682 25.32 13.37 18.76
CA VAL A 682 24.94 14.79 18.66
C VAL A 682 25.92 15.69 19.42
N VAL A 683 26.31 16.78 18.78
CA VAL A 683 27.21 17.81 19.33
C VAL A 683 26.36 18.92 19.93
N VAL A 684 26.60 19.21 21.22
CA VAL A 684 25.95 20.31 21.94
C VAL A 684 26.81 21.56 21.83
N LEU A 685 26.19 22.62 21.32
CA LEU A 685 26.80 23.92 21.02
C LEU A 685 26.02 25.02 21.77
N ILE A 686 26.67 26.16 22.02
CA ILE A 686 26.00 27.41 22.36
C ILE A 686 26.32 28.50 21.34
N ILE A 687 25.36 29.39 21.09
CA ILE A 687 25.46 30.56 20.21
C ILE A 687 25.59 31.81 21.08
N PRO A 688 26.79 32.39 21.22
CA PRO A 688 26.98 33.53 22.09
C PRO A 688 26.50 34.84 21.47
N ARG A 689 25.63 35.58 22.17
CA ARG A 689 25.38 37.00 21.87
C ARG A 689 26.43 37.91 22.47
N GLU A 690 26.89 37.59 23.68
CA GLU A 690 27.88 38.36 24.43
C GLU A 690 29.21 37.60 24.55
N ASN A 691 30.30 38.32 24.79
CA ASN A 691 31.59 37.73 25.13
C ASN A 691 31.79 37.77 26.65
N ASP A 692 32.64 36.87 27.16
CA ASP A 692 33.10 36.82 28.55
C ASP A 692 32.05 36.56 29.66
N THR A 693 30.74 36.53 29.35
CA THR A 693 29.70 35.92 30.19
C THR A 693 29.82 34.39 30.23
N ARG A 694 29.46 33.75 31.35
CA ARG A 694 29.51 32.28 31.48
C ARG A 694 28.19 31.64 31.05
N SER A 695 28.27 30.46 30.44
CA SER A 695 27.16 29.52 30.34
C SER A 695 27.55 28.24 31.09
N SER A 696 26.59 27.66 31.82
CA SER A 696 26.77 26.40 32.54
C SER A 696 25.61 25.47 32.18
N LEU A 697 25.92 24.38 31.48
CA LEU A 697 24.93 23.41 31.06
C LEU A 697 25.08 22.13 31.88
N THR A 698 24.03 21.75 32.59
CA THR A 698 23.86 20.40 33.13
C THR A 698 23.22 19.50 32.09
N TYR A 699 23.78 18.31 31.89
CA TYR A 699 23.21 17.27 31.05
C TYR A 699 23.04 15.96 31.82
N LYS A 700 22.04 15.19 31.41
CA LYS A 700 21.74 13.83 31.90
C LYS A 700 21.30 12.98 30.71
N TYR A 701 21.79 11.74 30.64
CA TYR A 701 21.22 10.72 29.76
C TYR A 701 21.43 9.33 30.36
N ILE A 702 20.72 8.34 29.84
CA ILE A 702 20.87 6.92 30.16
C ILE A 702 21.45 6.21 28.94
N ILE A 703 22.36 5.27 29.15
CA ILE A 703 22.95 4.45 28.08
C ILE A 703 23.23 3.04 28.63
N HIS A 704 23.15 2.02 27.77
CA HIS A 704 23.53 0.65 28.11
C HIS A 704 25.01 0.58 28.54
N GLU A 705 25.34 -0.22 29.55
CA GLU A 705 26.67 -0.20 30.18
C GLU A 705 27.79 -0.55 29.19
N ASP A 706 27.59 -1.56 28.34
CA ASP A 706 28.54 -1.93 27.27
C ASP A 706 28.67 -0.86 26.17
N SER A 707 27.68 0.02 26.03
CA SER A 707 27.69 1.13 25.06
C SER A 707 28.29 2.41 25.62
N VAL A 708 28.65 2.44 26.91
CA VAL A 708 29.36 3.57 27.53
C VAL A 708 30.76 3.66 26.91
N PRO A 709 31.14 4.78 26.25
CA PRO A 709 32.52 5.00 25.86
C PRO A 709 33.39 4.92 27.11
N THR A 710 34.35 3.99 27.16
CA THR A 710 35.00 3.61 28.41
C THR A 710 35.87 4.75 28.95
N ILE A 711 35.30 5.60 29.82
CA ILE A 711 36.05 6.66 30.54
C ILE A 711 36.81 6.02 31.71
N ASN A 712 37.67 5.07 31.36
CA ASN A 712 38.89 4.76 32.09
C ASN A 712 40.04 5.30 31.24
N SER A 713 40.98 6.02 31.85
CA SER A 713 42.10 6.63 31.14
C SER A 713 42.93 5.56 30.42
N ASN A 714 43.17 5.80 29.12
CA ASN A 714 43.94 5.00 28.16
C ASN A 714 43.18 3.88 27.42
N ASN A 715 42.80 4.22 26.18
CA ASN A 715 42.75 3.37 24.98
C ASN A 715 41.64 2.30 24.83
N VAL A 716 40.91 2.49 23.72
CA VAL A 716 40.24 1.46 22.90
C VAL A 716 39.03 0.79 23.55
N LEU A 717 37.84 1.24 23.13
CA LEU A 717 36.63 0.43 23.14
C LEU A 717 36.88 -0.89 22.42
N GLN A 718 36.56 -1.99 23.08
CA GLN A 718 36.50 -3.31 22.45
C GLN A 718 35.17 -3.41 21.69
N GLU A 719 35.11 -2.81 20.50
CA GLU A 719 34.13 -3.19 19.48
C GLU A 719 34.22 -4.72 19.24
N GLU A 720 33.24 -5.31 18.56
CA GLU A 720 33.43 -6.60 17.88
C GLU A 720 34.37 -6.43 16.67
N ILE A 721 35.63 -6.08 16.95
CA ILE A 721 36.67 -5.90 15.97
C ILE A 721 36.83 -7.22 15.24
N ASP A 722 36.67 -7.17 13.92
CA ASP A 722 37.08 -8.17 12.94
C ASP A 722 38.57 -8.52 13.12
N THR A 723 38.91 -9.33 14.13
CA THR A 723 40.24 -9.26 14.75
C THR A 723 41.36 -9.54 13.76
N PHE A 724 42.10 -8.48 13.43
CA PHE A 724 43.06 -8.48 12.33
C PHE A 724 44.44 -8.95 12.82
N GLU A 725 44.95 -10.04 12.23
CA GLU A 725 46.24 -10.64 12.60
C GLU A 725 47.21 -10.75 11.42
N TRP A 726 48.51 -10.80 11.72
CA TRP A 726 49.56 -10.98 10.71
C TRP A 726 49.73 -12.44 10.30
N ALA A 727 48.84 -12.92 9.43
CA ALA A 727 48.94 -14.25 8.84
C ALA A 727 50.00 -14.33 7.71
N LEU A 728 50.49 -15.53 7.44
CA LEU A 728 51.36 -15.80 6.30
C LEU A 728 50.58 -15.62 4.98
N LYS A 729 50.87 -14.56 4.22
CA LYS A 729 50.24 -14.31 2.92
C LYS A 729 50.89 -15.09 1.79
N SER A 730 52.22 -15.18 1.80
CA SER A 730 53.01 -16.00 0.87
C SER A 730 54.47 -16.09 1.33
N TRP A 731 55.27 -16.91 0.66
CA TRP A 731 56.72 -16.81 0.72
C TRP A 731 57.23 -15.81 -0.33
N SER A 732 58.43 -15.27 -0.14
CA SER A 732 59.13 -14.53 -1.18
C SER A 732 59.41 -15.43 -2.40
N GLN A 733 59.85 -14.85 -3.52
CA GLN A 733 60.60 -15.65 -4.49
C GLN A 733 61.90 -16.13 -3.82
N CYS A 734 62.42 -17.28 -4.24
CA CYS A 734 63.66 -17.82 -3.71
C CYS A 734 64.84 -16.97 -4.17
N SER A 735 65.80 -16.69 -3.28
CA SER A 735 66.95 -15.81 -3.58
C SER A 735 67.90 -16.38 -4.65
N LYS A 736 67.76 -17.66 -4.99
CA LYS A 736 68.38 -18.28 -6.18
C LYS A 736 67.32 -19.13 -6.91
N PRO A 737 67.36 -19.24 -8.25
CA PRO A 737 66.47 -20.13 -8.99
C PRO A 737 66.78 -21.63 -8.76
N CYS A 738 68.00 -21.95 -8.35
CA CYS A 738 68.58 -23.28 -8.14
C CYS A 738 69.86 -23.13 -7.29
N GLY A 739 70.52 -24.22 -6.89
CA GLY A 739 71.78 -24.21 -6.14
C GLY A 739 71.66 -23.69 -4.70
N GLY A 740 70.52 -23.94 -4.04
CA GLY A 740 70.28 -23.62 -2.63
C GLY A 740 70.13 -22.12 -2.37
N GLY A 741 68.91 -21.61 -2.47
CA GLY A 741 68.53 -20.24 -2.10
C GLY A 741 67.76 -20.16 -0.78
N PHE A 742 67.38 -18.94 -0.40
CA PHE A 742 66.55 -18.67 0.77
C PHE A 742 65.23 -17.98 0.41
N GLN A 743 64.17 -18.33 1.15
CA GLN A 743 62.85 -17.73 1.08
C GLN A 743 62.51 -17.10 2.43
N TYR A 744 61.85 -15.94 2.40
CA TYR A 744 61.38 -15.22 3.58
C TYR A 744 59.84 -15.19 3.62
N THR A 745 59.24 -15.34 4.80
CA THR A 745 57.79 -15.21 4.98
C THR A 745 57.32 -13.77 4.70
N LYS A 746 56.39 -13.60 3.76
CA LYS A 746 55.66 -12.35 3.57
C LYS A 746 54.34 -12.43 4.35
N TYR A 747 54.30 -11.80 5.51
CA TYR A 747 53.06 -11.62 6.27
C TYR A 747 52.17 -10.58 5.61
N GLY A 748 50.86 -10.85 5.61
CA GLY A 748 49.81 -9.91 5.26
C GLY A 748 48.81 -9.80 6.41
N CYS A 749 47.92 -8.83 6.33
CA CYS A 749 46.89 -8.68 7.34
C CYS A 749 45.70 -9.57 6.99
N ARG A 750 45.29 -10.44 7.93
CA ARG A 750 44.16 -11.37 7.78
C ARG A 750 43.10 -11.03 8.82
N ARG A 751 41.85 -10.94 8.37
CA ARG A 751 40.67 -10.89 9.23
C ARG A 751 40.39 -12.27 9.82
N LYS A 752 40.23 -12.40 11.14
CA LYS A 752 39.96 -13.70 11.79
C LYS A 752 38.59 -14.30 11.47
N SER A 753 37.54 -13.47 11.35
CA SER A 753 36.15 -13.91 11.16
C SER A 753 35.93 -14.70 9.87
N ASP A 754 36.46 -14.23 8.72
CA ASP A 754 36.33 -14.90 7.42
C ASP A 754 37.65 -15.43 6.83
N ASN A 755 38.75 -15.37 7.60
CA ASN A 755 40.12 -15.71 7.16
C ASN A 755 40.65 -14.92 5.94
N LYS A 756 39.98 -13.85 5.52
CA LYS A 756 40.28 -13.14 4.27
C LYS A 756 41.46 -12.17 4.44
N MET A 757 42.25 -12.06 3.38
CA MET A 757 43.47 -11.25 3.36
C MET A 757 43.15 -9.79 2.98
N VAL A 758 43.20 -8.90 3.97
CA VAL A 758 42.81 -7.48 3.86
C VAL A 758 44.02 -6.55 3.63
N HIS A 759 43.79 -5.24 3.62
CA HIS A 759 44.86 -4.25 3.46
C HIS A 759 45.79 -4.21 4.69
N ARG A 760 47.08 -3.93 4.46
CA ARG A 760 48.14 -3.94 5.49
C ARG A 760 47.94 -2.95 6.64
N SER A 761 47.07 -1.96 6.49
CA SER A 761 46.82 -0.93 7.52
C SER A 761 45.97 -1.44 8.70
N PHE A 762 45.17 -2.49 8.51
CA PHE A 762 44.28 -3.01 9.54
C PHE A 762 44.99 -3.83 10.63
N CYS A 763 46.27 -4.14 10.46
CA CYS A 763 47.10 -4.86 11.42
C CYS A 763 48.23 -3.96 11.93
N GLU A 764 48.40 -3.86 13.25
CA GLU A 764 49.46 -3.08 13.88
C GLU A 764 50.86 -3.45 13.38
N ALA A 765 51.60 -2.49 12.83
CA ALA A 765 52.95 -2.72 12.30
C ALA A 765 53.96 -3.19 13.38
N SER A 766 53.72 -2.84 14.65
CA SER A 766 54.48 -3.27 15.83
C SER A 766 54.37 -4.78 16.10
N LYS A 767 53.16 -5.34 15.96
CA LYS A 767 52.86 -6.77 16.19
C LYS A 767 53.22 -7.67 15.00
N LYS A 768 53.90 -7.14 13.98
CA LYS A 768 54.27 -7.87 12.76
C LYS A 768 55.41 -8.86 13.02
N PRO A 769 55.22 -10.18 12.80
CA PRO A 769 56.28 -11.16 13.03
C PRO A 769 57.51 -10.92 12.14
N LYS A 770 58.70 -11.19 12.70
CA LYS A 770 59.96 -11.11 11.95
C LYS A 770 59.96 -12.13 10.79
N PRO A 771 60.49 -11.80 9.60
CA PRO A 771 60.48 -12.73 8.47
C PRO A 771 61.28 -14.01 8.77
N ILE A 772 60.60 -15.16 8.81
CA ILE A 772 61.23 -16.46 8.99
C ILE A 772 61.93 -16.85 7.68
N ARG A 773 63.17 -17.33 7.78
CA ARG A 773 64.00 -17.77 6.63
C ARG A 773 63.94 -19.28 6.48
N ARG A 774 63.51 -19.79 5.32
CA ARG A 774 63.67 -21.21 4.93
C ARG A 774 64.60 -21.37 3.74
N MET A 775 65.17 -22.56 3.56
CA MET A 775 65.86 -22.93 2.32
C MET A 775 64.85 -23.26 1.21
N CYS A 776 65.27 -23.09 -0.04
CA CYS A 776 64.46 -23.35 -1.24
C CYS A 776 65.37 -23.64 -2.44
N ASN A 777 64.82 -24.26 -3.49
CA ASN A 777 65.50 -24.54 -4.75
C ASN A 777 66.86 -25.23 -4.56
N LEU A 778 66.86 -26.34 -3.83
CA LEU A 778 68.06 -27.12 -3.47
C LEU A 778 68.67 -27.90 -4.65
N GLN A 779 67.95 -28.02 -5.77
CA GLN A 779 68.40 -28.70 -6.99
C GLN A 779 69.46 -27.86 -7.74
N GLU A 780 70.38 -28.51 -8.45
CA GLU A 780 71.52 -27.84 -9.10
C GLU A 780 71.13 -26.99 -10.32
N CYS A 781 72.04 -26.10 -10.77
CA CYS A 781 71.75 -25.12 -11.82
C CYS A 781 72.29 -25.54 -13.21
N THR A 782 71.39 -25.86 -14.14
CA THR A 782 71.70 -25.87 -15.58
C THR A 782 71.83 -24.43 -16.13
N ARG A 783 72.67 -24.21 -17.16
CA ARG A 783 72.87 -22.87 -17.76
C ARG A 783 71.78 -22.53 -18.80
N PRO A 784 71.20 -21.31 -18.79
CA PRO A 784 70.30 -20.85 -19.86
C PRO A 784 71.01 -20.51 -21.17
N LEU A 785 70.25 -20.61 -22.28
CA LEU A 785 70.68 -20.35 -23.65
C LEU A 785 69.61 -19.57 -24.45
N TRP A 786 70.02 -18.81 -25.46
CA TRP A 786 69.11 -18.03 -26.30
C TRP A 786 68.41 -18.92 -27.33
N ALA A 787 67.10 -18.73 -27.49
CA ALA A 787 66.30 -19.28 -28.58
C ALA A 787 65.62 -18.14 -29.35
N ALA A 788 65.58 -18.26 -30.68
CA ALA A 788 64.93 -17.31 -31.57
C ALA A 788 63.96 -18.06 -32.48
N ASP A 789 62.73 -17.55 -32.56
CA ASP A 789 61.68 -18.09 -33.43
C ASP A 789 61.94 -17.70 -34.91
N GLU A 790 61.10 -18.16 -35.83
CA GLU A 790 61.19 -17.78 -37.25
C GLU A 790 60.75 -16.32 -37.51
N TRP A 791 61.06 -15.81 -38.70
CA TRP A 791 60.79 -14.42 -39.08
C TRP A 791 59.37 -14.23 -39.64
N GLU A 792 58.60 -13.34 -39.01
CA GLU A 792 57.27 -12.89 -39.45
C GLU A 792 57.31 -12.21 -40.83
N TYR A 793 56.17 -12.13 -41.52
CA TYR A 793 56.06 -11.51 -42.83
C TYR A 793 56.47 -10.02 -42.85
N CYS A 794 56.88 -9.51 -44.01
CA CYS A 794 57.38 -8.14 -44.14
C CYS A 794 56.26 -7.09 -43.99
N THR A 795 56.45 -6.11 -43.11
CA THR A 795 55.45 -5.06 -42.79
C THR A 795 55.12 -4.08 -43.93
N LYS A 796 55.85 -4.12 -45.04
CA LYS A 796 55.58 -3.33 -46.27
C LYS A 796 55.96 -4.13 -47.53
N THR A 797 55.29 -3.84 -48.64
CA THR A 797 55.56 -4.42 -49.97
C THR A 797 56.45 -3.52 -50.84
N CYS A 798 56.35 -2.20 -50.67
CA CYS A 798 57.27 -1.20 -51.21
C CYS A 798 57.62 -0.14 -50.13
N GLY A 799 58.68 0.62 -50.37
CA GLY A 799 59.27 1.61 -49.49
C GLY A 799 60.52 1.10 -48.76
N ASN A 800 61.53 1.96 -48.58
CA ASN A 800 62.79 1.59 -47.93
C ASN A 800 62.67 1.25 -46.41
N SER A 801 61.45 1.33 -45.87
CA SER A 801 61.09 1.22 -44.45
C SER A 801 60.39 -0.09 -44.05
N GLY A 802 60.32 -1.10 -44.93
CA GLY A 802 59.83 -2.44 -44.58
C GLY A 802 60.76 -3.17 -43.59
N TYR A 803 60.17 -3.91 -42.65
CA TYR A 803 60.89 -4.77 -41.70
C TYR A 803 60.10 -6.04 -41.33
N GLN A 804 60.81 -7.13 -41.06
CA GLN A 804 60.32 -8.35 -40.41
C GLN A 804 60.68 -8.33 -38.93
N ILE A 805 59.91 -9.03 -38.09
CA ILE A 805 60.13 -9.19 -36.65
C ILE A 805 60.21 -10.70 -36.34
N ARG A 806 60.89 -11.07 -35.25
CA ARG A 806 60.78 -12.39 -34.64
C ARG A 806 60.89 -12.31 -33.12
N THR A 807 60.28 -13.27 -32.45
CA THR A 807 60.40 -13.39 -30.99
C THR A 807 61.72 -14.06 -30.60
N VAL A 808 62.41 -13.51 -29.60
CA VAL A 808 63.72 -13.97 -29.13
C VAL A 808 63.71 -14.08 -27.61
N ARG A 809 63.81 -15.31 -27.12
CA ARG A 809 63.54 -15.76 -25.75
C ARG A 809 64.82 -16.31 -25.11
N CYS A 810 65.02 -16.11 -23.82
CA CYS A 810 66.05 -16.81 -23.06
C CYS A 810 65.40 -18.05 -22.42
N ILE A 811 65.95 -19.25 -22.64
CA ILE A 811 65.39 -20.51 -22.14
C ILE A 811 66.41 -21.30 -21.32
N GLN A 812 65.94 -21.97 -20.27
CA GLN A 812 66.72 -22.84 -19.41
C GLN A 812 66.19 -24.27 -19.54
N PRO A 813 67.00 -25.24 -20.01
CA PRO A 813 66.63 -26.65 -19.99
C PRO A 813 66.53 -27.17 -18.57
N LEU A 814 65.39 -27.78 -18.23
CA LEU A 814 65.17 -28.55 -16.99
C LEU A 814 65.69 -29.99 -17.20
N HIS A 815 65.95 -30.71 -16.10
CA HIS A 815 66.41 -32.12 -16.20
C HIS A 815 65.35 -33.05 -16.80
N ASP A 816 64.05 -32.71 -16.69
CA ASP A 816 62.94 -33.46 -17.30
C ASP A 816 62.77 -33.20 -18.81
N GLY A 817 63.81 -32.67 -19.49
CA GLY A 817 63.80 -32.32 -20.92
C GLY A 817 62.98 -31.09 -21.30
N ALA A 818 62.16 -30.56 -20.40
CA ALA A 818 61.31 -29.38 -20.64
C ALA A 818 62.12 -28.07 -20.63
N ASN A 819 61.81 -27.15 -21.56
CA ASN A 819 62.45 -25.84 -21.65
C ASN A 819 61.63 -24.74 -20.96
N ARG A 820 62.20 -24.07 -19.97
CA ARG A 820 61.57 -22.96 -19.23
C ARG A 820 62.07 -21.61 -19.73
N SER A 821 61.18 -20.67 -20.05
CA SER A 821 61.57 -19.29 -20.31
C SER A 821 62.06 -18.60 -19.03
N VAL A 822 63.21 -17.92 -19.11
CA VAL A 822 63.83 -17.19 -17.99
C VAL A 822 64.22 -15.78 -18.40
N HIS A 823 64.50 -14.92 -17.42
CA HIS A 823 64.77 -13.51 -17.69
C HIS A 823 66.07 -13.31 -18.49
N PHE A 824 66.04 -12.43 -19.49
CA PHE A 824 67.07 -12.29 -20.52
C PHE A 824 68.51 -12.14 -19.99
N LYS A 825 68.67 -11.48 -18.84
CA LYS A 825 69.97 -11.24 -18.16
C LYS A 825 70.70 -12.53 -17.71
N TYR A 826 70.03 -13.69 -17.73
CA TYR A 826 70.63 -14.97 -17.36
C TYR A 826 71.13 -15.82 -18.55
N CYS A 827 70.85 -15.42 -19.79
CA CYS A 827 71.52 -15.98 -20.96
C CYS A 827 72.85 -15.26 -21.19
N SER A 828 73.94 -16.04 -21.36
CA SER A 828 75.26 -15.52 -21.71
C SER A 828 75.46 -15.54 -23.22
N GLY A 829 76.13 -14.54 -23.77
CA GLY A 829 76.35 -14.40 -25.22
C GLY A 829 75.34 -13.48 -25.89
N ASP A 830 75.63 -13.10 -27.14
CA ASP A 830 74.89 -12.06 -27.86
C ASP A 830 73.44 -12.46 -28.14
N ARG A 831 72.52 -11.50 -27.95
CA ARG A 831 71.10 -11.71 -28.20
C ARG A 831 70.84 -11.73 -29.71
N PRO A 832 70.22 -12.79 -30.27
CA PRO A 832 69.81 -12.80 -31.68
C PRO A 832 68.92 -11.60 -32.03
N GLU A 833 69.12 -11.03 -33.22
CA GLU A 833 68.31 -9.91 -33.70
C GLU A 833 66.82 -10.25 -33.74
N SER A 834 65.97 -9.38 -33.21
CA SER A 834 64.50 -9.53 -33.21
C SER A 834 63.78 -8.72 -34.30
N ARG A 835 64.50 -7.93 -35.10
CA ARG A 835 63.94 -7.08 -36.18
C ARG A 835 64.97 -6.87 -37.28
N ARG A 836 64.61 -7.15 -38.55
CA ARG A 836 65.48 -6.94 -39.74
C ARG A 836 64.73 -6.21 -40.86
N PRO A 837 65.41 -5.42 -41.74
CA PRO A 837 64.76 -4.77 -42.87
C PRO A 837 64.36 -5.75 -43.99
N CYS A 838 63.37 -5.38 -44.82
CA CYS A 838 62.89 -6.15 -45.97
C CYS A 838 62.19 -5.25 -47.02
N ASN A 839 61.96 -5.77 -48.22
CA ASN A 839 61.15 -5.18 -49.31
C ASN A 839 61.43 -3.70 -49.64
N ARG A 840 62.71 -3.35 -49.78
CA ARG A 840 63.16 -1.98 -50.12
C ARG A 840 63.04 -1.69 -51.63
N ILE A 841 61.81 -1.51 -52.11
CA ILE A 841 61.46 -1.25 -53.51
C ILE A 841 60.78 0.13 -53.62
N PRO A 842 61.08 1.01 -54.59
CA PRO A 842 60.37 2.30 -54.71
C PRO A 842 58.85 2.14 -54.92
N CYS A 843 58.05 3.10 -54.42
CA CYS A 843 56.60 3.17 -54.64
C CYS A 843 56.24 4.29 -55.66
N PRO A 844 55.17 4.16 -56.45
CA PRO A 844 54.74 5.17 -57.43
C PRO A 844 54.19 6.47 -56.80
N ALA A 845 54.06 7.53 -57.61
CA ALA A 845 53.67 8.87 -57.19
C ALA A 845 52.18 9.18 -57.45
N GLN A 846 51.58 10.00 -56.57
CA GLN A 846 50.15 10.33 -56.59
C GLN A 846 49.89 11.83 -56.37
N TRP A 847 48.77 12.32 -56.90
CA TRP A 847 48.28 13.69 -56.72
C TRP A 847 48.00 14.03 -55.25
N LYS A 848 48.29 15.27 -54.83
CA LYS A 848 47.80 15.82 -53.55
C LYS A 848 47.06 17.13 -53.76
N SER A 849 45.83 17.20 -53.26
CA SER A 849 45.09 18.45 -53.13
C SER A 849 45.33 19.08 -51.76
N GLY A 850 45.51 20.40 -51.74
CA GLY A 850 45.52 21.21 -50.53
C GLY A 850 44.11 21.55 -50.03
N PRO A 851 43.99 22.29 -48.93
CA PRO A 851 42.71 22.83 -48.46
C PRO A 851 42.14 23.85 -49.45
N TRP A 852 40.82 24.04 -49.37
CA TRP A 852 40.12 25.14 -50.04
C TRP A 852 40.42 26.48 -49.35
N SER A 853 40.48 27.55 -50.14
CA SER A 853 40.51 28.94 -49.66
C SER A 853 39.22 29.29 -48.95
N GLU A 854 39.22 30.44 -48.26
CA GLU A 854 37.97 31.09 -47.86
C GLU A 854 37.14 31.49 -49.09
N CYS A 855 35.82 31.60 -48.89
CA CYS A 855 34.85 31.97 -49.92
C CYS A 855 35.09 33.42 -50.38
N SER A 856 35.00 33.66 -51.70
CA SER A 856 35.30 34.97 -52.31
C SER A 856 34.34 36.11 -51.92
N VAL A 857 33.28 35.81 -51.16
CA VAL A 857 32.31 36.76 -50.59
C VAL A 857 32.06 36.39 -49.13
N THR A 858 31.62 37.35 -48.31
CA THR A 858 31.26 37.12 -46.90
C THR A 858 29.78 36.83 -46.67
N CYS A 859 28.93 37.12 -47.67
CA CYS A 859 27.49 36.87 -47.68
C CYS A 859 27.01 36.79 -49.15
N GLY A 860 25.98 35.99 -49.44
CA GLY A 860 25.59 35.63 -50.81
C GLY A 860 26.44 34.52 -51.45
N GLU A 861 26.42 34.41 -52.78
CA GLU A 861 27.17 33.36 -53.52
C GLU A 861 28.55 33.84 -53.99
N GLY A 862 29.54 32.95 -53.93
CA GLY A 862 30.92 33.19 -54.37
C GLY A 862 31.63 31.89 -54.74
N THR A 863 32.97 31.91 -54.80
CA THR A 863 33.79 30.72 -55.09
C THR A 863 34.96 30.53 -54.12
N GLU A 864 35.43 29.29 -54.00
CA GLU A 864 36.62 28.88 -53.26
C GLU A 864 37.59 28.17 -54.21
N THR A 865 38.89 28.26 -53.96
CA THR A 865 39.93 27.66 -54.80
C THR A 865 40.92 26.84 -53.97
N ARG A 866 41.56 25.82 -54.54
CA ARG A 866 42.64 25.05 -53.88
C ARG A 866 43.80 24.74 -54.80
N GLN A 867 45.01 24.72 -54.25
CA GLN A 867 46.16 24.19 -54.97
C GLN A 867 46.16 22.67 -55.01
N ILE A 868 46.65 22.12 -56.13
CA ILE A 868 46.79 20.69 -56.37
C ILE A 868 48.17 20.46 -56.97
N ILE A 869 48.94 19.58 -56.33
CA ILE A 869 50.37 19.40 -56.60
C ILE A 869 50.66 17.89 -56.69
N CYS A 870 51.18 17.45 -57.83
CA CYS A 870 51.88 16.18 -57.97
C CYS A 870 53.39 16.46 -57.92
N ARG A 871 54.16 15.63 -57.21
CA ARG A 871 55.63 15.80 -57.08
C ARG A 871 56.43 15.34 -58.31
N ALA A 872 55.76 14.82 -59.33
CA ALA A 872 56.34 14.33 -60.59
C ALA A 872 55.92 15.17 -61.82
N GLY A 873 55.49 16.43 -61.62
CA GLY A 873 54.88 17.24 -62.68
C GLY A 873 53.41 16.85 -62.88
N ASP A 874 52.94 16.75 -64.12
CA ASP A 874 51.59 16.24 -64.41
C ASP A 874 51.51 14.69 -64.53
N HIS A 875 52.62 13.98 -64.36
CA HIS A 875 52.68 12.51 -64.39
C HIS A 875 52.48 11.87 -63.00
N CYS A 876 51.26 11.99 -62.46
CA CYS A 876 50.77 11.17 -61.34
C CYS A 876 49.54 10.38 -61.78
N ASP A 877 49.40 9.14 -61.30
CA ASP A 877 48.25 8.30 -61.64
C ASP A 877 46.93 8.84 -61.07
N GLY A 878 45.87 8.74 -61.88
CA GLY A 878 44.51 9.19 -61.56
C GLY A 878 44.14 10.56 -62.14
N GLU A 879 42.84 10.82 -62.26
CA GLU A 879 42.33 12.12 -62.74
C GLU A 879 42.72 13.27 -61.81
N LYS A 880 43.07 14.42 -62.40
CA LYS A 880 43.48 15.63 -61.68
C LYS A 880 42.24 16.24 -60.98
N PRO A 881 42.18 16.32 -59.64
CA PRO A 881 40.97 16.79 -58.95
C PRO A 881 40.63 18.26 -59.26
N GLU A 882 39.39 18.66 -59.00
CA GLU A 882 38.92 20.03 -59.23
C GLU A 882 39.61 21.05 -58.30
N SER A 883 40.00 22.21 -58.85
CA SER A 883 40.71 23.28 -58.14
C SER A 883 39.86 24.52 -57.80
N VAL A 884 38.60 24.59 -58.25
CA VAL A 884 37.64 25.69 -57.98
C VAL A 884 36.26 25.10 -57.67
N ARG A 885 35.53 25.67 -56.71
CA ARG A 885 34.12 25.32 -56.40
C ARG A 885 33.28 26.53 -56.01
N VAL A 886 31.96 26.42 -56.08
CA VAL A 886 31.00 27.46 -55.63
C VAL A 886 30.71 27.31 -54.13
N CYS A 887 30.65 28.43 -53.42
CA CYS A 887 30.22 28.55 -52.03
C CYS A 887 28.97 29.45 -51.95
N LYS A 888 28.03 29.14 -51.05
CA LYS A 888 26.81 29.94 -50.83
C LYS A 888 26.68 30.27 -49.35
N LEU A 889 26.64 31.56 -49.03
CA LEU A 889 26.56 32.11 -47.68
C LEU A 889 25.24 32.90 -47.48
N PRO A 890 24.82 33.19 -46.23
CA PRO A 890 23.56 33.88 -45.95
C PRO A 890 23.43 35.24 -46.65
N PRO A 891 22.20 35.74 -46.91
CA PRO A 891 22.00 37.06 -47.50
C PRO A 891 22.39 38.19 -46.53
N CYS A 892 22.97 39.27 -47.07
CA CYS A 892 23.51 40.39 -46.32
C CYS A 892 22.39 41.33 -45.80
N ASN A 893 22.16 41.39 -44.47
CA ASN A 893 21.39 42.46 -43.81
C ASN A 893 22.32 43.24 -42.86
N GLY A 894 22.16 44.56 -42.75
CA GLY A 894 23.22 45.44 -42.23
C GLY A 894 22.91 46.16 -40.91
N LYS A 895 24.00 46.38 -40.14
CA LYS A 895 24.17 47.30 -38.99
C LYS A 895 23.39 46.93 -37.70
N GLU A 896 23.95 47.05 -36.49
CA GLU A 896 25.32 47.42 -36.09
C GLU A 896 25.70 46.80 -34.71
N THR A 897 27.01 46.62 -34.50
CA THR A 897 27.80 46.50 -33.24
C THR A 897 27.09 46.58 -31.87
N ASN A 898 27.49 45.89 -30.77
CA ASN A 898 28.62 44.99 -30.45
C ASN A 898 28.39 44.39 -29.04
N CYS A 899 29.21 43.49 -28.45
CA CYS A 899 29.96 42.31 -28.91
C CYS A 899 30.78 41.75 -27.72
N LEU A 900 30.73 40.44 -27.43
CA LEU A 900 31.70 39.72 -26.60
C LEU A 900 31.76 38.24 -27.03
N GLN A 901 32.95 37.63 -27.02
CA GLN A 901 33.21 36.36 -27.73
C GLN A 901 33.17 35.11 -26.84
N GLN A 902 32.63 34.01 -27.38
CA GLN A 902 32.96 32.65 -26.95
C GLN A 902 34.28 32.17 -27.58
N MET A 903 34.92 31.15 -26.99
CA MET A 903 36.14 30.55 -27.54
C MET A 903 36.24 29.04 -27.28
N ARG A 904 36.95 28.34 -28.18
CA ARG A 904 37.23 26.89 -28.26
C ARG A 904 36.11 26.05 -28.90
N VAL A 905 36.27 25.32 -30.02
CA VAL A 905 37.37 24.54 -30.69
C VAL A 905 37.21 23.01 -30.48
N THR A 906 37.61 22.23 -31.48
CA THR A 906 37.01 20.95 -31.90
C THR A 906 37.94 19.72 -31.88
N LEU A 907 37.32 18.53 -31.88
CA LEU A 907 37.57 17.25 -32.63
C LEU A 907 38.95 17.04 -33.35
N PRO A 908 39.50 15.80 -33.54
CA PRO A 908 38.75 14.67 -34.18
C PRO A 908 39.17 13.16 -34.00
N VAL A 909 38.20 12.26 -34.29
CA VAL A 909 38.21 11.00 -35.12
C VAL A 909 39.38 9.98 -35.11
N SER A 910 39.06 8.68 -34.92
CA SER A 910 39.60 7.42 -35.56
C SER A 910 39.14 6.15 -34.78
N VAL A 911 39.33 4.86 -35.15
CA VAL A 911 39.15 3.98 -36.37
C VAL A 911 39.18 2.52 -35.81
N GLN A 912 38.22 1.59 -35.95
CA GLN A 912 37.48 0.90 -37.06
C GLN A 912 38.00 -0.54 -37.38
N CYS A 913 37.18 -1.58 -37.10
CA CYS A 913 37.16 -2.99 -37.60
C CYS A 913 38.45 -3.88 -37.48
N ILE A 914 38.49 -5.22 -37.65
CA ILE A 914 37.75 -6.25 -38.44
C ILE A 914 37.58 -7.59 -37.63
N SER A 915 36.83 -8.57 -38.16
CA SER A 915 36.38 -9.84 -37.54
C SER A 915 36.90 -11.15 -38.23
N ALA A 916 36.47 -12.31 -37.69
CA ALA A 916 36.20 -13.61 -38.36
C ALA A 916 37.26 -14.77 -38.42
N TRP A 917 37.05 -15.78 -37.55
CA TRP A 917 36.69 -17.22 -37.83
C TRP A 917 37.57 -18.22 -38.63
N TYR A 918 37.25 -19.52 -38.43
CA TYR A 918 37.84 -20.79 -38.94
C TYR A 918 39.14 -21.31 -38.26
N GLY A 919 39.30 -22.63 -38.00
CA GLY A 919 38.32 -23.72 -38.12
C GLY A 919 38.80 -25.14 -37.72
N SER A 920 37.93 -25.88 -37.01
CA SER A 920 37.73 -27.34 -36.90
C SER A 920 38.91 -28.33 -36.78
N ARG A 921 39.11 -28.88 -35.56
CA ARG A 921 39.54 -30.28 -35.26
C ARG A 921 39.35 -30.60 -33.75
N VAL A 922 39.54 -31.85 -33.31
CA VAL A 922 38.54 -32.95 -33.23
C VAL A 922 39.20 -34.17 -32.52
N ILE A 923 38.42 -34.93 -31.73
CA ILE A 923 38.79 -36.11 -30.88
C ILE A 923 39.66 -35.77 -29.66
N ASP A 924 39.39 -36.17 -28.41
CA ASP A 924 38.19 -36.61 -27.64
C ASP A 924 38.63 -36.70 -26.14
N LEU A 925 37.81 -36.90 -25.09
CA LEU A 925 36.35 -37.01 -24.94
C LEU A 925 35.83 -35.69 -24.23
N ASP A 926 34.90 -35.57 -23.26
CA ASP A 926 34.06 -36.50 -22.46
C ASP A 926 32.81 -35.80 -21.85
N PHE A 927 31.97 -36.56 -21.13
CA PHE A 927 30.56 -36.24 -20.82
C PHE A 927 30.28 -35.23 -19.69
N ILE A 928 30.30 -33.95 -20.09
CA ILE A 928 29.20 -32.94 -20.04
C ILE A 928 28.34 -32.78 -18.75
N LEU A 929 28.06 -31.50 -18.44
CA LEU A 929 27.35 -30.96 -17.28
C LEU A 929 26.00 -30.27 -17.65
N GLU A 930 25.20 -30.01 -16.60
CA GLU A 930 24.19 -28.94 -16.39
C GLU A 930 23.13 -28.64 -17.48
#